data_AF-A0AAV7XZS5-F1
#
_entry.id   AF-A0AAV7XZS5-F1
#
_cell.length_a   1.000
_cell.length_b   1.000
_cell.length_c   1.000
_cell.angle_alpha   90.00
_cell.angle_beta   90.00
_cell.angle_gamma   90.00
#
_symmetry.space_group_name_H-M   'P 1'
#
loop_
_entity.id
_entity.type
_entity.pdbx_description
1 polymer ?
#
loop_
_entity_poly.entity_id
_entity_poly.type
_entity_poly.pdbx_seq_one_letter_code
_entity_poly.pdbx_strand_id
1 'polypeptide(L)'
;MDAESVTAFHRAIELVNMDRSLLPNRRLVGVNLTVPELDALQAHRTVCDLLAGDLGVAAVVGPTGRIPATYVQSVLDAMEVPHLSTRPGERTPSRRGMLQVNLHPSADTLSKMYAEMVPALGWAGFTVVYAETTVQLQQCGMLVPPFSFFFTNLELTTLDLTPFQFGGANITGLRLVKGPLPARRRLSSADLPGPQLQPALFHDAVHVLGHALHNLQDDWLTTRALDCEAPGDSWEHGASLINYIRTTEVHGLSGLVKFDSAGRRSQVAVELVELSERGLEKVAVWNTTDGINMTRAPHKAHAAPDWLPSTNSAVFNRTLVVLIAMTPPYAMLKENSESLQGDKRFEGFGIELIDELARMLGFNYTFVVQEDGQYGTCNATACSGMMAAVDSKKVDLAIVDLTITSERESRVDFTTPFLSLGIQILYRTPKPLPPSLMSFMSPFSNDVWLAITAVYIGVSLLMFVMARISPYEWNNPYPCIEDPTELENQFSLRNAFWFTIGSIMQQGSEIAPIATSLRLAASSWWLFTLIMVSSYTANLAAFLTVRGSFDRIKSADDLAAQTEIKYGAKSDGSTMTFFERTNNTVYHKMYLQMKEWDSQGLGVSMKNNEAGLERVASGEDFAFLMESVAIEYMTERNCNVTSVGSRLDEKGYGIAMAKNAPFRTILSAGVLRLQETGQMMEMKDKWWKNKRGGGACLSESSSDVSELGMDNVGGVFLVLVTGCALAILIALGELAIHVHRTASKEDLSFREEMLEELRFIFQGDGDVKPVRHLRIRDDSAETEKKQDLGSPEDSPEIID
;
A
#
# COMPACT_ATOMS: atom_id res chain seq x y z
N MET A 1 2.24 -57.05 32.30
CA MET A 1 2.61 -56.05 33.33
C MET A 1 4.07 -55.71 33.12
N ASP A 2 4.38 -54.43 33.16
CA ASP A 2 5.73 -53.88 33.30
C ASP A 2 6.32 -54.19 34.70
N ALA A 3 7.65 -54.21 34.80
CA ALA A 3 8.35 -54.57 36.03
C ALA A 3 8.05 -53.62 37.21
N GLU A 4 7.79 -52.34 36.91
CA GLU A 4 7.41 -51.33 37.90
C GLU A 4 6.02 -51.59 38.46
N SER A 5 5.02 -51.92 37.63
CA SER A 5 3.68 -52.29 38.08
C SER A 5 3.67 -53.55 38.96
N VAL A 6 4.48 -54.56 38.64
CA VAL A 6 4.63 -55.77 39.48
C VAL A 6 5.16 -55.40 40.86
N THR A 7 6.18 -54.53 40.90
CA THR A 7 6.78 -54.05 42.15
C THR A 7 5.77 -53.25 42.98
N ALA A 8 5.02 -52.33 42.35
CA ALA A 8 3.98 -51.55 43.00
C ALA A 8 2.85 -52.41 43.55
N PHE A 9 2.44 -53.45 42.81
CA PHE A 9 1.42 -54.40 43.23
C PHE A 9 1.83 -55.18 44.49
N HIS A 10 3.04 -55.78 44.50
CA HIS A 10 3.54 -56.48 45.69
C HIS A 10 3.71 -55.56 46.88
N ARG A 11 4.22 -54.34 46.66
CA ARG A 11 4.38 -53.37 47.73
C ARG A 11 3.05 -52.93 48.34
N ALA A 12 2.02 -52.72 47.52
CA ALA A 12 0.68 -52.40 48.01
C ALA A 12 0.11 -53.54 48.87
N ILE A 13 0.33 -54.79 48.49
CA ILE A 13 -0.09 -55.96 49.29
C ILE A 13 0.62 -55.99 50.63
N GLU A 14 1.93 -55.72 50.65
CA GLU A 14 2.68 -55.61 51.91
C GLU A 14 2.12 -54.51 52.80
N LEU A 15 1.83 -53.33 52.25
CA LEU A 15 1.29 -52.20 53.01
C LEU A 15 -0.08 -52.51 53.61
N VAL A 16 -0.98 -53.13 52.84
CA VAL A 16 -2.30 -53.55 53.34
C VAL A 16 -2.18 -54.62 54.42
N ASN A 17 -1.26 -55.59 54.25
CA ASN A 17 -1.03 -56.64 55.25
C ASN A 17 -0.33 -56.14 56.52
N MET A 18 0.49 -55.08 56.43
CA MET A 18 1.11 -54.44 57.60
C MET A 18 0.09 -53.67 58.43
N ASP A 19 -0.97 -53.17 57.81
CA ASP A 19 -2.04 -52.46 58.50
C ASP A 19 -3.02 -53.44 59.15
N ARG A 20 -2.72 -53.81 60.41
CA ARG A 20 -3.55 -54.70 61.22
C ARG A 20 -4.97 -54.16 61.49
N SER A 21 -5.23 -52.87 61.22
CA SER A 21 -6.58 -52.32 61.33
C SER A 21 -7.46 -52.76 60.16
N LEU A 22 -6.89 -52.98 58.97
CA LEU A 22 -7.62 -53.42 57.78
C LEU A 22 -7.87 -54.92 57.78
N LEU A 23 -6.84 -55.73 58.04
CA LEU A 23 -6.91 -57.19 57.99
C LEU A 23 -6.34 -57.82 59.28
N PRO A 24 -7.11 -57.88 60.39
CA PRO A 24 -6.59 -58.35 61.68
C PRO A 24 -6.29 -59.86 61.72
N ASN A 25 -7.11 -60.67 61.04
CA ASN A 25 -7.03 -62.14 61.03
C ASN A 25 -6.78 -62.73 59.63
N ARG A 26 -6.45 -61.89 58.65
CA ARG A 26 -6.41 -62.26 57.23
C ARG A 26 -5.13 -61.73 56.60
N ARG A 27 -4.65 -62.39 55.54
CA ARG A 27 -3.48 -61.95 54.78
C ARG A 27 -3.76 -62.06 53.29
N LEU A 28 -3.57 -60.96 52.57
CA LEU A 28 -3.60 -60.95 51.12
C LEU A 28 -2.33 -61.61 50.56
N VAL A 29 -2.51 -62.55 49.65
CA VAL A 29 -1.43 -63.19 48.89
C VAL A 29 -1.61 -62.77 47.43
N GLY A 30 -0.59 -62.13 46.87
CA GLY A 30 -0.58 -61.76 45.45
C GLY A 30 0.08 -62.83 44.62
N VAL A 31 -0.58 -63.24 43.55
CA VAL A 31 -0.01 -64.10 42.49
C VAL A 31 0.17 -63.25 41.24
N ASN A 32 1.37 -63.23 40.68
CA ASN A 32 1.69 -62.50 39.46
C ASN A 32 1.70 -63.45 38.26
N LEU A 33 0.96 -63.11 37.21
CA LEU A 33 0.89 -63.89 35.98
C LEU A 33 1.16 -62.97 34.79
N THR A 34 1.91 -63.48 33.81
CA THR A 34 2.25 -62.76 32.59
C THR A 34 1.58 -63.40 31.40
N VAL A 35 0.87 -62.59 30.62
CA VAL A 35 0.16 -63.02 29.40
C VAL A 35 0.57 -62.10 28.24
N PRO A 36 0.77 -62.61 27.02
CA PRO A 36 1.04 -61.79 25.84
C PRO A 36 -0.12 -60.83 25.50
N GLU A 37 0.19 -59.64 24.98
CA GLU A 37 -0.82 -58.58 24.75
C GLU A 37 -1.87 -58.90 23.68
N LEU A 38 -1.56 -59.80 22.74
CA LEU A 38 -2.42 -60.17 21.61
C LEU A 38 -2.97 -61.60 21.69
N ASP A 39 -2.64 -62.37 22.74
CA ASP A 39 -3.07 -63.77 22.87
C ASP A 39 -4.22 -63.94 23.87
N ALA A 40 -5.44 -63.96 23.34
CA ALA A 40 -6.65 -64.19 24.11
C ALA A 40 -6.76 -65.61 24.68
N LEU A 41 -6.26 -66.62 23.96
CA LEU A 41 -6.40 -68.02 24.34
C LEU A 41 -5.49 -68.33 25.53
N GLN A 42 -4.25 -67.82 25.50
CA GLN A 42 -3.34 -67.92 26.63
C GLN A 42 -3.90 -67.17 27.84
N ALA A 43 -4.48 -65.98 27.65
CA ALA A 43 -5.14 -65.24 28.73
C ALA A 43 -6.25 -66.06 29.42
N HIS A 44 -7.10 -66.70 28.62
CA HIS A 44 -8.18 -67.55 29.11
C HIS A 44 -7.66 -68.73 29.92
N ARG A 45 -6.68 -69.49 29.39
CA ARG A 45 -6.08 -70.63 30.10
C ARG A 45 -5.42 -70.22 31.41
N THR A 46 -4.60 -69.17 31.37
CA THR A 46 -3.89 -68.67 32.56
C THR A 46 -4.83 -68.21 33.68
N VAL A 47 -5.97 -67.59 33.35
CA VAL A 47 -6.97 -67.23 34.36
C VAL A 47 -7.73 -68.44 34.88
N CYS A 48 -8.05 -69.41 34.03
CA CYS A 48 -8.67 -70.66 34.47
C CYS A 48 -7.77 -71.49 35.38
N ASP A 49 -6.48 -71.59 35.04
CA ASP A 49 -5.47 -72.25 35.89
C ASP A 49 -5.34 -71.54 37.25
N LEU A 50 -5.47 -70.20 37.27
CA LEU A 50 -5.46 -69.42 38.51
C LEU A 50 -6.72 -69.69 39.37
N LEU A 51 -7.90 -69.78 38.75
CA LEU A 51 -9.16 -70.04 39.45
C LEU A 51 -9.26 -71.48 39.96
N ALA A 52 -8.64 -72.44 39.26
CA ALA A 52 -8.61 -73.86 39.64
C ALA A 52 -7.65 -74.15 40.82
N GLY A 53 -6.85 -73.17 41.27
CA GLY A 53 -5.90 -73.36 42.37
C GLY A 53 -6.56 -73.52 43.75
N ASP A 54 -5.97 -74.35 44.60
CA ASP A 54 -6.51 -74.73 45.92
C ASP A 54 -6.68 -73.56 46.92
N LEU A 55 -5.98 -72.43 46.71
CA LEU A 55 -6.07 -71.24 47.55
C LEU A 55 -7.37 -70.44 47.32
N GLY A 56 -7.99 -70.60 46.15
CA GLY A 56 -9.13 -69.80 45.69
C GLY A 56 -8.78 -68.31 45.48
N VAL A 57 -9.54 -67.63 44.62
CA VAL A 57 -9.21 -66.26 44.16
C VAL A 57 -10.29 -65.28 44.58
N ALA A 58 -9.94 -64.27 45.37
CA ALA A 58 -10.88 -63.27 45.86
C ALA A 58 -11.17 -62.15 44.83
N ALA A 59 -10.18 -61.77 44.03
CA ALA A 59 -10.31 -60.78 42.96
C ALA A 59 -9.14 -60.87 41.99
N VAL A 60 -9.33 -60.41 40.75
CA VAL A 60 -8.29 -60.31 39.73
C VAL A 60 -8.06 -58.85 39.36
N VAL A 61 -6.79 -58.42 39.26
CA VAL A 61 -6.40 -57.06 38.88
C VAL A 61 -5.68 -57.08 37.52
N GLY A 62 -6.18 -56.32 36.54
CA GLY A 62 -5.69 -56.36 35.15
C GLY A 62 -6.32 -57.50 34.32
N PRO A 63 -5.84 -57.81 33.10
CA PRO A 63 -4.62 -57.31 32.44
C PRO A 63 -4.78 -55.93 31.76
N THR A 64 -3.66 -55.33 31.35
CA THR A 64 -3.60 -54.03 30.67
C THR A 64 -3.94 -54.12 29.17
N GLY A 65 -3.62 -55.25 28.53
CA GLY A 65 -3.85 -55.47 27.10
C GLY A 65 -5.35 -55.54 26.77
N ARG A 66 -5.77 -54.87 25.69
CA ARG A 66 -7.19 -54.76 25.31
C ARG A 66 -7.82 -56.12 25.04
N ILE A 67 -7.13 -56.99 24.30
CA ILE A 67 -7.64 -58.30 23.89
C ILE A 67 -7.71 -59.24 25.12
N PRO A 68 -6.63 -59.51 25.86
CA PRO A 68 -6.70 -60.33 27.08
C PRO A 68 -7.77 -59.86 28.08
N ALA A 69 -7.90 -58.55 28.30
CA ALA A 69 -8.80 -58.02 29.33
C ALA A 69 -10.29 -58.30 29.06
N THR A 70 -10.72 -58.35 27.81
CA THR A 70 -12.12 -58.65 27.47
C THR A 70 -12.46 -60.11 27.70
N TYR A 71 -11.54 -61.02 27.39
CA TYR A 71 -11.71 -62.45 27.63
C TYR A 71 -11.65 -62.78 29.12
N VAL A 72 -10.68 -62.20 29.84
CA VAL A 72 -10.59 -62.34 31.31
C VAL A 72 -11.87 -61.82 31.97
N GLN A 73 -12.38 -60.66 31.56
CA GLN A 73 -13.66 -60.15 32.06
C GLN A 73 -14.80 -61.16 31.84
N SER A 74 -14.89 -61.76 30.65
CA SER A 74 -15.97 -62.72 30.35
C SER A 74 -15.92 -63.97 31.21
N VAL A 75 -14.72 -64.47 31.53
CA VAL A 75 -14.54 -65.63 32.42
C VAL A 75 -14.92 -65.26 33.85
N LEU A 76 -14.45 -64.10 34.33
CA LEU A 76 -14.71 -63.65 35.69
C LEU A 76 -16.19 -63.30 35.93
N ASP A 77 -16.89 -62.76 34.93
CA ASP A 77 -18.34 -62.58 35.01
C ASP A 77 -19.08 -63.92 35.11
N ALA A 78 -18.63 -64.95 34.39
CA ALA A 78 -19.23 -66.28 34.44
C ALA A 78 -18.99 -66.99 35.78
N MET A 79 -17.80 -66.77 36.37
CA MET A 79 -17.40 -67.38 37.65
C MET A 79 -17.74 -66.56 38.89
N GLU A 80 -18.44 -65.45 38.68
CA GLU A 80 -18.79 -64.50 39.71
C GLU A 80 -17.60 -63.93 40.50
N VAL A 81 -16.42 -63.77 39.88
CA VAL A 81 -15.22 -63.24 40.53
C VAL A 81 -15.02 -61.75 40.20
N PRO A 82 -14.81 -60.87 41.20
CA PRO A 82 -14.56 -59.45 40.97
C PRO A 82 -13.31 -59.16 40.11
N HIS A 83 -13.47 -58.28 39.11
CA HIS A 83 -12.37 -57.80 38.26
C HIS A 83 -12.11 -56.30 38.48
N LEU A 84 -10.90 -55.96 38.92
CA LEU A 84 -10.42 -54.59 39.04
C LEU A 84 -9.55 -54.25 37.83
N SER A 85 -10.06 -53.41 36.94
CA SER A 85 -9.35 -53.01 35.72
C SER A 85 -8.61 -51.68 35.93
N THR A 86 -7.40 -51.58 35.37
CA THR A 86 -6.58 -50.36 35.34
C THR A 86 -6.44 -49.78 33.93
N ARG A 87 -7.11 -50.36 32.92
CA ARG A 87 -7.02 -49.94 31.52
C ARG A 87 -7.97 -48.79 31.19
N PRO A 88 -7.67 -47.95 30.19
CA PRO A 88 -8.63 -47.01 29.64
C PRO A 88 -9.94 -47.73 29.22
N GLY A 89 -11.08 -47.23 29.72
CA GLY A 89 -12.40 -47.82 29.49
C GLY A 89 -12.92 -47.63 28.05
N GLU A 90 -13.77 -48.54 27.58
CA GLU A 90 -14.44 -48.42 26.27
C GLU A 90 -15.65 -47.48 26.34
N ARG A 91 -15.96 -46.80 25.21
CA ARG A 91 -17.06 -45.81 25.09
C ARG A 91 -18.45 -46.40 25.26
N THR A 92 -18.64 -47.69 24.94
CA THR A 92 -19.94 -48.36 25.04
C THR A 92 -20.01 -49.17 26.33
N PRO A 93 -20.99 -48.93 27.22
CA PRO A 93 -21.19 -49.79 28.37
C PRO A 93 -21.54 -51.18 27.86
N SER A 94 -20.63 -52.13 28.06
CA SER A 94 -20.94 -53.53 27.78
C SER A 94 -22.01 -53.94 28.79
N ARG A 95 -23.21 -54.32 28.33
CA ARG A 95 -24.30 -54.86 29.17
C ARG A 95 -23.86 -56.08 30.02
N ARG A 96 -22.64 -56.59 29.82
CA ARG A 96 -22.09 -57.82 30.40
C ARG A 96 -21.18 -57.61 31.62
N GLY A 97 -20.70 -56.40 31.94
CA GLY A 97 -19.70 -56.18 33.00
C GLY A 97 -20.26 -55.95 34.41
N MET A 98 -21.09 -56.84 34.93
CA MET A 98 -21.72 -56.66 36.26
C MET A 98 -20.74 -56.77 37.43
N LEU A 99 -19.58 -57.44 37.26
CA LEU A 99 -18.60 -57.68 38.32
C LEU A 99 -17.26 -56.94 38.12
N GLN A 100 -17.27 -55.89 37.30
CA GLN A 100 -16.08 -55.07 37.03
C GLN A 100 -16.13 -53.72 37.76
N VAL A 101 -14.96 -53.27 38.22
CA VAL A 101 -14.68 -51.85 38.47
C VAL A 101 -13.47 -51.38 37.68
N ASN A 102 -13.47 -50.15 37.20
CA ASN A 102 -12.36 -49.56 36.47
C ASN A 102 -11.78 -48.35 37.23
N LEU A 103 -10.50 -48.46 37.59
CA LEU A 103 -9.76 -47.41 38.30
C LEU A 103 -9.27 -46.29 37.37
N HIS A 104 -9.16 -46.57 36.07
CA HIS A 104 -8.85 -45.54 35.09
C HIS A 104 -10.07 -44.64 34.86
N PRO A 105 -9.89 -43.31 34.78
CA PRO A 105 -10.96 -42.39 34.39
C PRO A 105 -11.66 -42.83 33.10
N SER A 106 -12.99 -42.70 33.05
CA SER A 106 -13.76 -43.08 31.87
C SER A 106 -13.53 -42.11 30.71
N ALA A 107 -13.70 -42.58 29.47
CA ALA A 107 -13.59 -41.74 28.28
C ALA A 107 -14.61 -40.58 28.29
N ASP A 108 -15.78 -40.77 28.89
CA ASP A 108 -16.81 -39.73 29.05
C ASP A 108 -16.38 -38.64 30.04
N THR A 109 -15.70 -39.03 31.12
CA THR A 109 -15.14 -38.09 32.11
C THR A 109 -14.02 -37.27 31.48
N LEU A 110 -13.12 -37.93 30.73
CA LEU A 110 -12.02 -37.26 30.04
C LEU A 110 -12.50 -36.36 28.91
N SER A 111 -13.54 -36.73 28.16
CA SER A 111 -14.09 -35.88 27.09
C SER A 111 -14.73 -34.60 27.63
N LYS A 112 -15.44 -34.68 28.76
CA LYS A 112 -15.95 -33.48 29.46
C LYS A 112 -14.81 -32.58 29.92
N MET A 113 -13.78 -33.16 30.52
CA MET A 113 -12.58 -32.44 30.91
C MET A 113 -11.93 -31.72 29.72
N TYR A 114 -11.72 -32.40 28.59
CA TYR A 114 -11.16 -31.77 27.38
C TYR A 114 -12.05 -30.65 26.83
N ALA A 115 -13.38 -30.84 26.84
CA ALA A 115 -14.33 -29.84 26.38
C ALA A 115 -14.33 -28.56 27.23
N GLU A 116 -13.98 -28.65 28.52
CA GLU A 116 -13.82 -27.49 29.41
C GLU A 116 -12.40 -26.88 29.34
N MET A 117 -11.37 -27.71 29.16
CA MET A 117 -9.98 -27.27 29.12
C MET A 117 -9.64 -26.49 27.85
N VAL A 118 -10.12 -26.91 26.68
CA VAL A 118 -9.79 -26.26 25.40
C VAL A 118 -10.26 -24.80 25.35
N PRO A 119 -11.51 -24.46 25.73
CA PRO A 119 -11.94 -23.07 25.85
C PRO A 119 -11.20 -22.30 26.95
N ALA A 120 -10.88 -22.94 28.07
CA ALA A 120 -10.13 -22.30 29.17
C ALA A 120 -8.69 -21.93 28.77
N LEU A 121 -8.11 -22.65 27.81
CA LEU A 121 -6.83 -22.32 27.17
C LEU A 121 -6.95 -21.23 26.08
N GLY A 122 -8.16 -20.75 25.77
CA GLY A 122 -8.41 -19.69 24.78
C GLY A 122 -8.36 -20.18 23.33
N TRP A 123 -8.50 -21.47 23.07
CA TRP A 123 -8.40 -22.04 21.72
C TRP A 123 -9.75 -22.00 20.99
N ALA A 124 -9.84 -21.18 19.94
CA ALA A 124 -11.04 -21.09 19.08
C ALA A 124 -11.09 -22.16 17.97
N GLY A 125 -9.93 -22.74 17.61
CA GLY A 125 -9.81 -23.81 16.63
C GLY A 125 -8.58 -24.67 16.92
N PHE A 126 -8.70 -25.98 16.70
CA PHE A 126 -7.63 -26.95 16.96
C PHE A 126 -7.71 -28.13 15.99
N THR A 127 -6.61 -28.85 15.85
CA THR A 127 -6.52 -30.08 15.05
C THR A 127 -6.17 -31.24 15.96
N VAL A 128 -6.95 -32.31 15.89
CA VAL A 128 -6.67 -33.53 16.64
C VAL A 128 -5.71 -34.39 15.83
N VAL A 129 -4.50 -34.57 16.35
CA VAL A 129 -3.51 -35.50 15.81
C VAL A 129 -3.48 -36.73 16.69
N TYR A 130 -3.73 -37.90 16.11
CA TYR A 130 -3.57 -39.18 16.78
C TYR A 130 -2.28 -39.82 16.26
N ALA A 131 -1.33 -40.08 17.15
CA ALA A 131 -0.08 -40.75 16.84
C ALA A 131 0.22 -41.75 17.97
N GLU A 132 0.75 -42.92 17.62
CA GLU A 132 1.11 -43.93 18.61
C GLU A 132 2.39 -43.58 19.38
N THR A 133 3.25 -42.71 18.82
CA THR A 133 4.49 -42.27 19.50
C THR A 133 4.80 -40.78 19.27
N THR A 134 5.28 -40.11 20.32
CA THR A 134 5.72 -38.71 20.30
C THR A 134 6.96 -38.47 19.43
N VAL A 135 7.76 -39.52 19.19
CA VAL A 135 8.95 -39.50 18.32
C VAL A 135 8.59 -39.16 16.87
N GLN A 136 7.40 -39.56 16.39
CA GLN A 136 6.93 -39.25 15.04
C GLN A 136 6.66 -37.75 14.86
N LEU A 137 6.17 -37.06 15.90
CA LEU A 137 5.91 -35.60 15.87
C LEU A 137 7.20 -34.77 15.81
N GLN A 138 8.29 -35.27 16.40
CA GLN A 138 9.61 -34.64 16.33
C GLN A 138 10.22 -34.76 14.93
N GLN A 139 10.12 -35.94 14.29
CA GLN A 139 10.62 -36.16 12.93
C GLN A 139 9.89 -35.29 11.89
N CYS A 140 8.64 -34.91 12.18
CA CYS A 140 7.86 -33.97 11.35
C CYS A 140 8.20 -32.49 11.60
N GLY A 141 9.12 -32.16 12.52
CA GLY A 141 9.53 -30.77 12.80
C GLY A 141 8.45 -29.90 13.43
N MET A 142 7.40 -30.50 14.00
CA MET A 142 6.22 -29.78 14.46
C MET A 142 6.39 -29.18 15.87
N LEU A 143 7.33 -29.66 16.69
CA LEU A 143 7.55 -29.21 18.08
C LEU A 143 8.37 -27.90 18.20
N VAL A 144 8.25 -27.02 17.20
CA VAL A 144 8.96 -25.73 17.09
C VAL A 144 7.91 -24.62 16.91
N PRO A 145 8.12 -23.38 17.37
CA PRO A 145 7.22 -22.27 17.14
C PRO A 145 6.81 -22.15 15.66
N PRO A 146 5.54 -21.86 15.34
CA PRO A 146 4.53 -21.20 16.18
C PRO A 146 3.48 -22.12 16.84
N PHE A 147 3.69 -23.44 16.91
CA PHE A 147 2.64 -24.35 17.35
C PHE A 147 2.54 -24.48 18.89
N SER A 148 1.31 -24.52 19.40
CA SER A 148 1.01 -24.89 20.79
C SER A 148 0.45 -26.32 20.83
N PHE A 149 1.00 -27.15 21.72
CA PHE A 149 0.62 -28.55 21.84
C PHE A 149 -0.12 -28.81 23.15
N PHE A 150 -1.19 -29.58 23.05
CA PHE A 150 -1.92 -30.11 24.18
C PHE A 150 -1.87 -31.64 24.15
N PHE A 151 -1.12 -32.21 25.08
CA PHE A 151 -0.99 -33.66 25.22
C PHE A 151 -2.13 -34.21 26.08
N THR A 152 -2.89 -35.13 25.49
CA THR A 152 -4.02 -35.82 26.15
C THR A 152 -3.58 -36.93 27.09
N ASN A 153 -2.30 -37.30 27.09
CA ASN A 153 -1.81 -38.30 28.03
C ASN A 153 -1.88 -37.76 29.47
N LEU A 154 -2.43 -38.55 30.40
CA LEU A 154 -2.56 -38.23 31.83
C LEU A 154 -1.23 -38.31 32.61
N GLU A 155 -0.14 -38.47 31.87
CA GLU A 155 1.19 -38.76 32.36
C GLU A 155 2.25 -38.00 31.53
N LEU A 156 2.16 -36.68 31.47
CA LEU A 156 3.14 -35.87 30.73
C LEU A 156 4.56 -35.95 31.35
N THR A 157 4.65 -36.22 32.65
CA THR A 157 5.92 -36.20 33.42
C THR A 157 6.88 -37.33 33.08
N THR A 158 6.43 -38.40 32.41
CA THR A 158 7.32 -39.49 31.97
C THR A 158 8.01 -39.21 30.65
N LEU A 159 7.57 -38.20 29.92
CA LEU A 159 8.24 -37.75 28.69
C LEU A 159 9.42 -36.86 29.06
N ASP A 160 10.59 -37.13 28.47
CA ASP A 160 11.74 -36.25 28.59
C ASP A 160 11.50 -34.98 27.75
N LEU A 161 11.07 -33.92 28.43
CA LEU A 161 10.78 -32.63 27.82
C LEU A 161 11.96 -31.65 27.92
N THR A 162 13.10 -32.08 28.47
CA THR A 162 14.30 -31.25 28.65
C THR A 162 14.80 -30.62 27.34
N PRO A 163 14.81 -31.34 26.20
CA PRO A 163 15.20 -30.77 24.91
C PRO A 163 14.29 -29.62 24.42
N PHE A 164 13.06 -29.54 24.93
CA PHE A 164 12.03 -28.59 24.48
C PHE A 164 11.85 -27.40 25.42
N GLN A 165 12.48 -27.41 26.60
CA GLN A 165 12.40 -26.32 27.60
C GLN A 165 12.83 -24.95 27.02
N PHE A 166 13.80 -24.96 26.09
CA PHE A 166 14.30 -23.76 25.41
C PHE A 166 13.82 -23.65 23.96
N GLY A 167 12.90 -24.53 23.53
CA GLY A 167 12.42 -24.60 22.15
C GLY A 167 11.39 -23.52 21.78
N GLY A 168 10.86 -22.79 22.77
CA GLY A 168 9.89 -21.69 22.59
C GLY A 168 8.46 -22.12 22.21
N ALA A 169 8.19 -23.43 22.04
CA ALA A 169 6.85 -23.96 21.80
C ALA A 169 6.10 -24.15 23.12
N ASN A 170 4.84 -23.71 23.19
CA ASN A 170 4.00 -23.92 24.37
C ASN A 170 3.52 -25.37 24.42
N ILE A 171 4.06 -26.13 25.36
CA ILE A 171 3.70 -27.54 25.58
C ILE A 171 2.89 -27.64 26.86
N THR A 172 1.64 -28.04 26.71
CA THR A 172 0.70 -28.28 27.81
C THR A 172 0.31 -29.75 27.83
N GLY A 173 0.01 -30.28 29.01
CA GLY A 173 -0.53 -31.63 29.14
C GLY A 173 -0.98 -31.94 30.55
N LEU A 174 -1.25 -33.22 30.81
CA LEU A 174 -2.02 -33.62 31.97
C LEU A 174 -1.22 -34.52 32.91
N ARG A 175 -1.61 -34.45 34.18
CA ARG A 175 -1.06 -35.27 35.25
C ARG A 175 -2.17 -35.70 36.21
N LEU A 176 -2.43 -37.02 36.29
CA LEU A 176 -3.36 -37.59 37.29
C LEU A 176 -2.66 -37.85 38.64
N VAL A 177 -1.43 -38.36 38.61
CA VAL A 177 -0.65 -38.67 39.82
C VAL A 177 0.11 -37.42 40.26
N LYS A 178 -0.27 -36.88 41.42
CA LYS A 178 0.30 -35.62 41.94
C LYS A 178 1.80 -35.77 42.25
N GLY A 179 2.55 -34.66 42.13
CA GLY A 179 4.00 -34.56 42.40
C GLY A 179 4.43 -35.01 43.82
N PRO A 180 5.74 -34.99 44.14
CA PRO A 180 6.40 -35.95 45.02
C PRO A 180 5.67 -36.17 46.36
N LEU A 181 5.40 -37.44 46.65
CA LEU A 181 4.76 -37.91 47.86
C LEU A 181 5.59 -37.51 49.10
N PRO A 182 4.95 -37.17 50.24
CA PRO A 182 5.66 -36.94 51.50
C PRO A 182 6.51 -38.16 51.86
N ALA A 183 7.67 -37.92 52.50
CA ALA A 183 8.76 -38.88 52.74
C ALA A 183 8.35 -40.25 53.33
N ARG A 184 7.16 -40.35 53.94
CA ARG A 184 6.58 -41.56 54.54
C ARG A 184 5.99 -42.56 53.50
N ARG A 185 5.90 -42.19 52.22
CA ARG A 185 5.35 -42.98 51.10
C ARG A 185 6.36 -43.22 49.96
N ARG A 186 7.67 -43.10 50.21
CA ARG A 186 8.68 -43.39 49.19
C ARG A 186 8.65 -44.89 48.82
N LEU A 187 8.33 -45.19 47.56
CA LEU A 187 8.81 -46.42 46.91
C LEU A 187 10.34 -46.32 46.91
N SER A 188 11.02 -47.28 47.54
CA SER A 188 12.47 -47.25 47.69
C SER A 188 13.19 -47.69 46.42
N SER A 189 13.60 -46.72 45.62
CA SER A 189 14.91 -46.71 44.96
C SER A 189 15.24 -45.25 44.64
N ALA A 190 16.47 -44.85 44.95
CA ALA A 190 17.01 -43.61 44.42
C ALA A 190 16.96 -43.67 42.88
N ASP A 191 16.64 -42.54 42.26
CA ASP A 191 16.70 -42.28 40.81
C ASP A 191 15.54 -42.77 39.93
N LEU A 192 14.27 -42.66 40.37
CA LEU A 192 13.14 -42.67 39.43
C LEU A 192 12.41 -41.31 39.35
N PRO A 193 12.08 -40.82 38.13
CA PRO A 193 11.06 -39.79 37.94
C PRO A 193 9.75 -40.26 38.59
N GLY A 194 8.88 -39.32 38.99
CA GLY A 194 7.67 -39.61 39.80
C GLY A 194 6.84 -40.82 39.33
N PRO A 195 6.08 -41.46 40.23
CA PRO A 195 5.46 -42.76 39.98
C PRO A 195 4.61 -42.75 38.72
N GLN A 196 4.86 -43.73 37.85
CA GLN A 196 4.12 -43.88 36.61
C GLN A 196 2.62 -44.14 36.87
N LEU A 197 1.77 -43.82 35.90
CA LEU A 197 0.32 -43.92 36.05
C LEU A 197 -0.15 -45.36 36.29
N GLN A 198 0.34 -46.33 35.51
CA GLN A 198 -0.07 -47.74 35.63
C GLN A 198 0.29 -48.33 37.01
N PRO A 199 1.54 -48.25 37.49
CA PRO A 199 1.91 -48.70 38.83
C PRO A 199 1.06 -48.06 39.95
N ALA A 200 0.73 -46.77 39.81
CA ALA A 200 -0.13 -46.07 40.76
C ALA A 200 -1.56 -46.63 40.79
N LEU A 201 -2.13 -46.99 39.64
CA LEU A 201 -3.45 -47.61 39.57
C LEU A 201 -3.46 -49.04 40.14
N PHE A 202 -2.41 -49.84 39.92
CA PHE A 202 -2.29 -51.16 40.54
C PHE A 202 -2.18 -51.08 42.07
N HIS A 203 -1.42 -50.11 42.57
CA HIS A 203 -1.34 -49.83 43.99
C HIS A 203 -2.72 -49.47 44.57
N ASP A 204 -3.44 -48.57 43.91
CA ASP A 204 -4.77 -48.12 44.35
C ASP A 204 -5.80 -49.26 44.30
N ALA A 205 -5.72 -50.17 43.33
CA ALA A 205 -6.60 -51.33 43.23
C ALA A 205 -6.48 -52.26 44.44
N VAL A 206 -5.25 -52.54 44.89
CA VAL A 206 -5.01 -53.38 46.07
C VAL A 206 -5.52 -52.69 47.34
N HIS A 207 -5.32 -51.38 47.46
CA HIS A 207 -5.83 -50.63 48.61
C HIS A 207 -7.37 -50.60 48.68
N VAL A 208 -8.03 -50.42 47.54
CA VAL A 208 -9.50 -50.53 47.44
C VAL A 208 -9.97 -51.91 47.87
N LEU A 209 -9.33 -52.98 47.37
CA LEU A 209 -9.66 -54.35 47.74
C LEU A 209 -9.48 -54.60 49.24
N GLY A 210 -8.36 -54.13 49.83
CA GLY A 210 -8.10 -54.28 51.27
C GLY A 210 -9.17 -53.61 52.15
N HIS A 211 -9.61 -52.40 51.80
CA HIS A 211 -10.67 -51.70 52.54
C HIS A 211 -12.05 -52.32 52.30
N ALA A 212 -12.33 -52.84 51.11
CA ALA A 212 -13.57 -53.55 50.83
C ALA A 212 -13.68 -54.85 51.64
N LEU A 213 -12.56 -55.58 51.77
CA LEU A 213 -12.49 -56.82 52.57
C LEU A 213 -12.63 -56.58 54.07
N HIS A 214 -12.17 -55.42 54.57
CA HIS A 214 -12.36 -55.01 55.96
C HIS A 214 -13.84 -54.93 56.34
N ASN A 215 -14.67 -54.42 55.42
CA ASN A 215 -16.11 -54.24 55.65
C ASN A 215 -16.94 -55.51 55.40
N LEU A 216 -16.32 -56.61 54.93
CA LEU A 216 -17.00 -57.88 54.67
C LEU A 216 -17.00 -58.78 55.93
N GLN A 217 -18.17 -59.36 56.25
CA GLN A 217 -18.31 -60.35 57.33
C GLN A 217 -17.44 -61.59 57.06
N ASP A 218 -16.83 -62.15 58.12
CA ASP A 218 -15.87 -63.27 58.05
C ASP A 218 -16.43 -64.53 57.35
N ASP A 219 -17.73 -64.81 57.50
CA ASP A 219 -18.36 -66.04 56.98
C ASP A 219 -18.55 -66.05 55.45
N TRP A 220 -18.46 -64.89 54.77
CA TRP A 220 -18.72 -64.77 53.32
C TRP A 220 -17.45 -64.78 52.46
N LEU A 221 -16.30 -65.13 53.03
CA LEU A 221 -14.99 -65.00 52.39
C LEU A 221 -14.26 -66.33 52.16
N THR A 222 -14.95 -67.46 52.32
CA THR A 222 -14.39 -68.77 51.93
C THR A 222 -14.24 -68.84 50.42
N THR A 223 -13.02 -68.61 49.94
CA THR A 223 -12.64 -68.85 48.55
C THR A 223 -12.53 -70.36 48.31
N ARG A 224 -12.94 -70.81 47.14
CA ARG A 224 -12.82 -72.22 46.70
C ARG A 224 -12.19 -72.27 45.32
N ALA A 225 -11.61 -73.41 44.97
CA ALA A 225 -11.21 -73.69 43.59
C ALA A 225 -12.46 -73.73 42.70
N LEU A 226 -12.39 -73.08 41.54
CA LEU A 226 -13.47 -73.02 40.55
C LEU A 226 -13.00 -73.66 39.24
N ASP A 227 -13.85 -74.49 38.66
CA ASP A 227 -13.59 -75.14 37.38
C ASP A 227 -14.21 -74.35 36.21
N CYS A 228 -13.35 -73.84 35.33
CA CYS A 228 -13.74 -73.12 34.11
C CYS A 228 -14.64 -73.89 33.14
N GLU A 229 -14.55 -75.22 33.13
CA GLU A 229 -15.27 -76.07 32.19
C GLU A 229 -16.61 -76.57 32.75
N ALA A 230 -16.80 -76.49 34.08
CA ALA A 230 -18.00 -76.93 34.76
C ALA A 230 -19.14 -75.89 34.65
N PRO A 231 -20.30 -76.24 34.07
CA PRO A 231 -21.40 -75.29 33.93
C PRO A 231 -22.04 -74.97 35.28
N GLY A 232 -22.05 -73.67 35.65
CA GLY A 232 -22.67 -73.16 36.87
C GLY A 232 -21.76 -73.16 38.11
N ASP A 233 -20.46 -73.41 37.94
CA ASP A 233 -19.49 -73.38 39.03
C ASP A 233 -19.02 -71.95 39.35
N SER A 234 -19.85 -71.16 40.04
CA SER A 234 -19.56 -69.75 40.39
C SER A 234 -19.26 -69.54 41.87
N TRP A 235 -18.69 -68.38 42.21
CA TRP A 235 -18.46 -67.97 43.60
C TRP A 235 -19.65 -67.19 44.17
N GLU A 236 -20.36 -67.83 45.12
CA GLU A 236 -21.61 -67.33 45.73
C GLU A 236 -21.53 -65.92 46.34
N HIS A 237 -20.33 -65.47 46.75
CA HIS A 237 -20.15 -64.20 47.46
C HIS A 237 -19.49 -63.09 46.64
N GLY A 238 -19.07 -63.36 45.40
CA GLY A 238 -18.36 -62.35 44.61
C GLY A 238 -19.21 -61.15 44.20
N ALA A 239 -20.52 -61.36 43.98
CA ALA A 239 -21.48 -60.26 43.78
C ALA A 239 -21.61 -59.36 45.02
N SER A 240 -21.44 -59.91 46.22
CA SER A 240 -21.41 -59.12 47.46
C SER A 240 -20.11 -58.32 47.54
N LEU A 241 -18.97 -58.96 47.29
CA LEU A 241 -17.66 -58.30 47.35
C LEU A 241 -17.54 -57.13 46.36
N ILE A 242 -18.03 -57.27 45.12
CA ILE A 242 -18.00 -56.14 44.16
C ILE A 242 -18.86 -54.96 44.63
N ASN A 243 -19.97 -55.21 45.32
CA ASN A 243 -20.82 -54.14 45.85
C ASN A 243 -20.10 -53.37 46.96
N TYR A 244 -19.34 -54.05 47.83
CA TYR A 244 -18.46 -53.38 48.79
C TYR A 244 -17.32 -52.62 48.10
N ILE A 245 -16.71 -53.20 47.06
CA ILE A 245 -15.69 -52.50 46.26
C ILE A 245 -16.25 -51.20 45.65
N ARG A 246 -17.49 -51.21 45.15
CA ARG A 246 -18.15 -50.02 44.57
C ARG A 246 -18.47 -48.93 45.60
N THR A 247 -18.78 -49.31 46.84
CA THR A 247 -19.12 -48.36 47.91
C THR A 247 -17.91 -47.89 48.73
N THR A 248 -16.77 -48.56 48.59
CA THR A 248 -15.54 -48.23 49.31
C THR A 248 -14.92 -46.93 48.76
N GLU A 249 -14.54 -46.04 49.67
CA GLU A 249 -13.83 -44.80 49.36
C GLU A 249 -12.40 -44.88 49.89
N VAL A 250 -11.41 -44.70 49.02
CA VAL A 250 -9.99 -44.79 49.40
C VAL A 250 -9.18 -43.63 48.83
N HIS A 251 -8.26 -43.10 49.63
CA HIS A 251 -7.25 -42.14 49.18
C HIS A 251 -5.97 -42.86 48.74
N GLY A 252 -5.85 -43.08 47.43
CA GLY A 252 -4.71 -43.69 46.77
C GLY A 252 -3.65 -42.69 46.28
N LEU A 253 -2.72 -43.17 45.46
CA LEU A 253 -1.70 -42.39 44.76
C LEU A 253 -2.30 -41.53 43.64
N SER A 254 -3.38 -42.00 43.01
CA SER A 254 -4.14 -41.24 42.01
C SER A 254 -5.18 -40.28 42.61
N GLY A 255 -5.15 -40.05 43.92
CA GLY A 255 -6.10 -39.20 44.64
C GLY A 255 -7.26 -39.99 45.27
N LEU A 256 -8.43 -39.36 45.39
CA LEU A 256 -9.63 -40.02 45.90
C LEU A 256 -10.16 -41.02 44.84
N VAL A 257 -10.35 -42.28 45.24
CA VAL A 257 -10.90 -43.35 44.42
C VAL A 257 -12.29 -43.68 44.96
N LYS A 258 -13.30 -43.47 44.11
CA LYS A 258 -14.72 -43.76 44.37
C LYS A 258 -15.37 -44.18 43.05
N PHE A 259 -16.32 -45.10 43.10
CA PHE A 259 -17.00 -45.63 41.92
C PHE A 259 -18.45 -45.15 41.82
N ASP A 260 -19.03 -45.22 40.63
CA ASP A 260 -20.47 -45.09 40.37
C ASP A 260 -21.16 -46.47 40.41
N SER A 261 -22.48 -46.50 40.24
CA SER A 261 -23.26 -47.75 40.20
C SER A 261 -22.87 -48.69 39.05
N ALA A 262 -22.20 -48.17 38.01
CA ALA A 262 -21.69 -48.93 36.87
C ALA A 262 -20.23 -49.40 37.07
N GLY A 263 -19.61 -49.14 38.23
CA GLY A 263 -18.23 -49.50 38.51
C GLY A 263 -17.18 -48.58 37.84
N ARG A 264 -17.59 -47.42 37.32
CA ARG A 264 -16.67 -46.41 36.77
C ARG A 264 -16.24 -45.44 37.86
N ARG A 265 -15.01 -44.93 37.78
CA ARG A 265 -14.53 -43.92 38.72
C ARG A 265 -15.36 -42.63 38.63
N SER A 266 -16.01 -42.26 39.74
CA SER A 266 -16.90 -41.09 39.83
C SER A 266 -16.17 -39.81 40.19
N GLN A 267 -15.13 -39.90 41.03
CA GLN A 267 -14.31 -38.76 41.45
C GLN A 267 -12.94 -38.81 40.78
N VAL A 268 -12.67 -37.79 39.96
CA VAL A 268 -11.41 -37.63 39.21
C VAL A 268 -10.94 -36.20 39.37
N ALA A 269 -9.66 -36.04 39.72
CA ALA A 269 -8.99 -34.75 39.83
C ALA A 269 -7.69 -34.79 39.03
N VAL A 270 -7.59 -33.97 37.97
CA VAL A 270 -6.43 -33.92 37.06
C VAL A 270 -5.77 -32.56 37.16
N GLU A 271 -4.45 -32.54 37.17
CA GLU A 271 -3.67 -31.30 37.12
C GLU A 271 -3.25 -31.01 35.67
N LEU A 272 -3.47 -29.78 35.24
CA LEU A 272 -2.93 -29.25 33.99
C LEU A 272 -1.55 -28.69 34.26
N VAL A 273 -0.55 -29.15 33.51
CA VAL A 273 0.84 -28.72 33.61
C VAL A 273 1.34 -28.17 32.27
N GLU A 274 2.20 -27.16 32.34
CA GLU A 274 2.80 -26.49 31.19
C GLU A 274 4.33 -26.50 31.33
N LEU A 275 5.02 -26.70 30.21
CA LEU A 275 6.48 -26.67 30.15
C LEU A 275 6.97 -25.22 30.16
N SER A 276 7.69 -24.86 31.21
CA SER A 276 8.39 -23.58 31.37
C SER A 276 9.91 -23.81 31.32
N GLU A 277 10.70 -22.74 31.26
CA GLU A 277 12.17 -22.79 31.34
C GLU A 277 12.66 -23.44 32.65
N ARG A 278 11.81 -23.44 33.69
CA ARG A 278 12.08 -24.07 35.00
C ARG A 278 11.61 -25.53 35.07
N GLY A 279 11.05 -26.07 34.00
CA GLY A 279 10.41 -27.39 33.95
C GLY A 279 8.88 -27.32 33.96
N LEU A 280 8.24 -28.44 34.29
CA LEU A 280 6.77 -28.56 34.29
C LEU A 280 6.15 -27.86 35.50
N GLU A 281 5.42 -26.78 35.25
CA GLU A 281 4.70 -26.02 36.27
C GLU A 281 3.20 -26.31 36.22
N LYS A 282 2.54 -26.24 37.37
CA LYS A 282 1.09 -26.46 37.50
C LYS A 282 0.32 -25.20 37.12
N VAL A 283 -0.60 -25.32 36.16
CA VAL A 283 -1.40 -24.21 35.61
C VAL A 283 -2.82 -24.22 36.13
N ALA A 284 -3.46 -25.39 36.20
CA ALA A 284 -4.84 -25.55 36.64
C ALA A 284 -5.10 -26.89 37.32
N VAL A 285 -6.23 -26.99 38.02
CA VAL A 285 -6.79 -28.23 38.55
C VAL A 285 -8.19 -28.40 37.98
N TRP A 286 -8.48 -29.57 37.44
CA TRP A 286 -9.83 -29.94 37.01
C TRP A 286 -10.40 -31.03 37.90
N ASN A 287 -11.62 -30.82 38.39
CA ASN A 287 -12.38 -31.79 39.19
C ASN A 287 -13.70 -32.14 38.51
N THR A 288 -14.20 -33.36 38.70
CA THR A 288 -15.52 -33.77 38.17
C THR A 288 -16.69 -32.89 38.66
N THR A 289 -16.61 -32.33 39.88
CA THR A 289 -17.70 -31.53 40.49
C THR A 289 -17.58 -30.04 40.21
N ASP A 290 -16.37 -29.50 40.31
CA ASP A 290 -16.13 -28.04 40.35
C ASP A 290 -15.64 -27.49 38.99
N GLY A 291 -15.43 -28.37 38.01
CA GLY A 291 -14.87 -28.02 36.71
C GLY A 291 -13.41 -27.59 36.79
N ILE A 292 -12.98 -26.73 35.86
CA ILE A 292 -11.61 -26.20 35.83
C ILE A 292 -11.42 -25.02 36.78
N ASN A 293 -10.43 -25.13 37.66
CA ASN A 293 -9.97 -24.06 38.53
C ASN A 293 -8.52 -23.67 38.17
N MET A 294 -8.35 -22.46 37.67
CA MET A 294 -7.06 -21.98 37.17
C MET A 294 -6.26 -21.33 38.31
N THR A 295 -5.09 -21.90 38.62
CA THR A 295 -4.17 -21.37 39.65
C THR A 295 -3.35 -20.18 39.14
N ARG A 296 -3.24 -20.03 37.83
CA ARG A 296 -2.71 -18.85 37.16
C ARG A 296 -3.87 -18.17 36.42
N ALA A 297 -3.98 -16.84 36.46
CA ALA A 297 -4.69 -16.15 35.38
C ALA A 297 -4.01 -16.60 34.08
N PRO A 298 -4.74 -16.85 32.97
CA PRO A 298 -4.04 -17.13 31.73
C PRO A 298 -3.09 -15.96 31.52
N HIS A 299 -1.92 -16.17 30.91
CA HIS A 299 -1.28 -15.02 30.30
C HIS A 299 -2.37 -14.41 29.43
N LYS A 300 -2.99 -13.31 29.90
CA LYS A 300 -3.64 -12.38 29.01
C LYS A 300 -2.47 -12.01 28.14
N ALA A 301 -2.38 -12.65 26.98
CA ALA A 301 -1.86 -11.98 25.82
C ALA A 301 -2.46 -10.59 25.93
N HIS A 302 -1.64 -9.58 26.22
CA HIS A 302 -2.06 -8.22 25.97
C HIS A 302 -2.60 -8.29 24.55
N ALA A 303 -3.92 -8.12 24.44
CA ALA A 303 -4.64 -8.47 23.23
C ALA A 303 -3.87 -7.84 22.08
N ALA A 304 -3.30 -8.69 21.22
CA ALA A 304 -3.03 -8.23 19.88
C ALA A 304 -4.36 -7.59 19.41
N PRO A 305 -4.33 -6.40 18.80
CA PRO A 305 -5.54 -5.70 18.41
C PRO A 305 -6.53 -6.67 17.74
N ASP A 306 -7.84 -6.56 18.00
CA ASP A 306 -8.91 -7.53 17.62
C ASP A 306 -8.90 -8.05 16.16
N TRP A 307 -8.13 -7.44 15.26
CA TRP A 307 -7.93 -7.83 13.86
C TRP A 307 -6.74 -8.78 13.62
N LEU A 308 -5.87 -9.02 14.61
CA LEU A 308 -4.74 -9.94 14.50
C LEU A 308 -5.17 -11.34 15.02
N PRO A 309 -5.06 -12.41 14.24
CA PRO A 309 -5.32 -13.76 14.74
C PRO A 309 -4.38 -14.07 15.92
N SER A 310 -4.95 -14.59 17.01
CA SER A 310 -4.34 -14.83 18.33
C SER A 310 -3.17 -15.81 18.36
N THR A 311 -2.69 -16.26 17.20
CA THR A 311 -1.64 -17.27 17.00
C THR A 311 -0.26 -16.72 16.69
N ASN A 312 -0.09 -15.41 16.47
CA ASN A 312 1.15 -14.87 15.91
C ASN A 312 1.88 -13.89 16.84
N SER A 313 2.54 -14.44 17.87
CA SER A 313 3.47 -13.72 18.76
C SER A 313 4.88 -13.49 18.16
N ALA A 314 5.07 -13.68 16.86
CA ALA A 314 6.42 -13.72 16.25
C ALA A 314 7.21 -12.41 16.34
N VAL A 315 6.52 -11.27 16.51
CA VAL A 315 7.09 -9.91 16.46
C VAL A 315 6.93 -9.17 17.79
N PHE A 316 5.92 -9.53 18.58
CA PHE A 316 5.54 -8.80 19.80
C PHE A 316 6.69 -8.80 20.83
N ASN A 317 7.07 -7.60 21.28
CA ASN A 317 8.13 -7.34 22.26
C ASN A 317 9.54 -7.82 21.84
N ARG A 318 9.78 -8.04 20.54
CA ARG A 318 11.13 -8.24 19.99
C ARG A 318 11.72 -6.91 19.53
N THR A 319 13.04 -6.80 19.58
CA THR A 319 13.78 -5.66 19.02
C THR A 319 14.33 -6.06 17.66
N LEU A 320 13.84 -5.44 16.58
CA LEU A 320 14.28 -5.70 15.21
C LEU A 320 15.38 -4.73 14.81
N VAL A 321 16.42 -5.23 14.14
CA VAL A 321 17.48 -4.42 13.55
C VAL A 321 17.04 -3.96 12.16
N VAL A 322 16.81 -2.66 12.02
CA VAL A 322 16.25 -2.05 10.82
C VAL A 322 17.33 -1.27 10.08
N LEU A 323 17.64 -1.70 8.87
CA LEU A 323 18.58 -1.04 7.98
C LEU A 323 17.91 0.14 7.25
N ILE A 324 18.58 1.29 7.25
CA ILE A 324 18.17 2.52 6.55
C ILE A 324 19.30 3.08 5.69
N ALA A 325 18.96 3.83 4.66
CA ALA A 325 19.88 4.59 3.82
C ALA A 325 19.50 6.07 3.82
N MET A 326 20.49 6.96 3.81
CA MET A 326 20.30 8.41 3.90
C MET A 326 19.81 9.01 2.56
N THR A 327 18.56 8.70 2.20
CA THR A 327 17.93 9.16 0.96
C THR A 327 16.68 10.00 1.28
N PRO A 328 16.64 11.29 0.92
CA PRO A 328 15.44 12.11 1.08
C PRO A 328 14.28 11.63 0.20
N PRO A 329 13.01 11.64 0.68
CA PRO A 329 12.55 11.96 2.04
C PRO A 329 12.41 10.73 2.97
N TYR A 330 12.97 9.57 2.60
CA TYR A 330 12.77 8.32 3.32
C TYR A 330 13.50 8.27 4.66
N ALA A 331 14.77 8.65 4.69
CA ALA A 331 15.53 8.87 5.91
C ALA A 331 16.51 10.05 5.75
N MET A 332 16.46 10.96 6.72
CA MET A 332 17.22 12.19 6.80
C MET A 332 17.65 12.43 8.24
N LEU A 333 18.70 13.22 8.44
CA LEU A 333 19.07 13.69 9.76
C LEU A 333 18.15 14.86 10.15
N LYS A 334 17.67 14.84 11.40
CA LYS A 334 17.02 16.00 12.00
C LYS A 334 17.97 17.18 12.04
N GLU A 335 17.42 18.40 11.93
CA GLU A 335 18.21 19.63 12.00
C GLU A 335 19.01 19.74 13.31
N ASN A 336 18.44 19.26 14.43
CA ASN A 336 19.10 19.24 15.75
C ASN A 336 19.85 17.92 16.04
N SER A 337 20.28 17.18 15.03
CA SER A 337 20.83 15.83 15.16
C SER A 337 22.05 15.72 16.09
N GLU A 338 22.87 16.77 16.20
CA GLU A 338 24.05 16.80 17.08
C GLU A 338 23.70 16.71 18.58
N SER A 339 22.50 17.19 18.96
CA SER A 339 22.02 17.18 20.34
C SER A 339 21.28 15.89 20.75
N LEU A 340 20.96 15.03 19.77
CA LEU A 340 20.16 13.84 19.96
C LEU A 340 21.06 12.60 19.88
N GLN A 341 20.81 11.58 20.71
CA GLN A 341 21.55 10.32 20.68
C GLN A 341 20.66 9.16 20.19
N GLY A 342 21.29 8.19 19.51
CA GLY A 342 20.63 6.98 19.02
C GLY A 342 19.68 7.20 17.85
N ASP A 343 18.60 6.42 17.83
CA ASP A 343 17.59 6.34 16.75
C ASP A 343 16.77 7.63 16.57
N LYS A 344 16.68 8.45 17.62
CA LYS A 344 15.90 9.70 17.62
C LYS A 344 16.48 10.78 16.68
N ARG A 345 17.69 10.58 16.16
CA ARG A 345 18.37 11.50 15.23
C ARG A 345 17.80 11.47 13.81
N PHE A 346 17.14 10.37 13.45
CA PHE A 346 16.61 10.19 12.11
C PHE A 346 15.15 10.65 12.01
N GLU A 347 14.78 11.15 10.84
CA GLU A 347 13.42 11.48 10.46
C GLU A 347 13.19 11.17 8.99
N GLY A 348 11.95 11.00 8.58
CA GLY A 348 11.60 10.74 7.19
C GLY A 348 10.39 9.82 7.07
N PHE A 349 9.94 9.62 5.84
CA PHE A 349 8.79 8.78 5.54
C PHE A 349 9.01 7.32 5.96
N GLY A 350 10.19 6.75 5.69
CA GLY A 350 10.52 5.38 6.10
C GLY A 350 10.61 5.24 7.62
N ILE A 351 11.14 6.26 8.30
CA ILE A 351 11.23 6.29 9.77
C ILE A 351 9.84 6.35 10.41
N GLU A 352 8.94 7.17 9.88
CA GLU A 352 7.56 7.26 10.38
C GLU A 352 6.76 5.98 10.09
N LEU A 353 6.94 5.37 8.91
CA LEU A 353 6.30 4.10 8.55
C LEU A 353 6.69 2.98 9.52
N ILE A 354 7.97 2.82 9.85
CA ILE A 354 8.37 1.76 10.80
C ILE A 354 7.87 2.06 12.22
N ASP A 355 7.79 3.33 12.63
CA ASP A 355 7.28 3.74 13.93
C ASP A 355 5.77 3.44 14.08
N GLU A 356 5.00 3.72 13.02
CA GLU A 356 3.59 3.33 12.92
C GLU A 356 3.40 1.81 13.01
N LEU A 357 4.19 1.05 12.24
CA LEU A 357 4.16 -0.41 12.26
C LEU A 357 4.55 -0.96 13.64
N ALA A 358 5.58 -0.39 14.27
CA ALA A 358 6.06 -0.75 15.60
C ALA A 358 4.98 -0.54 16.67
N ARG A 359 4.29 0.60 16.64
CA ARG A 359 3.19 0.87 17.57
C ARG A 359 1.99 -0.04 17.35
N MET A 360 1.62 -0.31 16.09
CA MET A 360 0.48 -1.18 15.80
C MET A 360 0.73 -2.65 16.15
N LEU A 361 1.96 -3.13 15.91
CA LEU A 361 2.33 -4.54 16.05
C LEU A 361 3.05 -4.85 17.37
N GLY A 362 3.44 -3.83 18.13
CA GLY A 362 4.05 -3.95 19.46
C GLY A 362 5.48 -4.48 19.45
N PHE A 363 6.30 -4.12 18.46
CA PHE A 363 7.75 -4.43 18.45
C PHE A 363 8.60 -3.19 18.71
N ASN A 364 9.82 -3.42 19.17
CA ASN A 364 10.85 -2.40 19.29
C ASN A 364 11.80 -2.48 18.09
N TYR A 365 12.50 -1.40 17.77
CA TYR A 365 13.45 -1.38 16.66
C TYR A 365 14.70 -0.58 17.01
N THR A 366 15.78 -0.83 16.27
CA THR A 366 17.02 -0.05 16.30
C THR A 366 17.52 0.16 14.87
N PHE A 367 18.06 1.34 14.56
CA PHE A 367 18.49 1.66 13.20
C PHE A 367 19.98 1.37 12.97
N VAL A 368 20.26 0.80 11.80
CA VAL A 368 21.62 0.66 11.24
C VAL A 368 21.67 1.40 9.91
N VAL A 369 22.59 2.34 9.77
CA VAL A 369 22.76 3.12 8.54
C VAL A 369 23.68 2.37 7.58
N GLN A 370 23.30 2.28 6.32
CA GLN A 370 24.20 1.84 5.26
C GLN A 370 25.12 2.99 4.85
N GLU A 371 26.43 2.84 5.11
CA GLU A 371 27.44 3.88 4.80
C GLU A 371 27.67 4.06 3.30
N ASP A 372 27.62 2.96 2.52
CA ASP A 372 27.97 2.99 1.09
C ASP A 372 26.88 3.61 0.20
N GLY A 373 25.65 3.79 0.71
CA GLY A 373 24.50 4.30 -0.07
C GLY A 373 24.07 3.45 -1.27
N GLN A 374 24.63 2.25 -1.43
CA GLN A 374 24.33 1.34 -2.54
C GLN A 374 23.22 0.35 -2.19
N TYR A 375 22.16 0.33 -2.99
CA TYR A 375 21.06 -0.63 -2.84
C TYR A 375 21.52 -2.07 -3.01
N GLY A 376 22.39 -2.33 -3.99
CA GLY A 376 22.89 -3.65 -4.31
C GLY A 376 22.03 -4.42 -5.31
N THR A 377 22.71 -5.29 -6.05
CA THR A 377 22.13 -6.22 -7.01
C THR A 377 22.30 -7.65 -6.49
N CYS A 378 21.38 -8.53 -6.87
CA CYS A 378 21.41 -9.93 -6.46
C CYS A 378 21.66 -10.80 -7.68
N ASN A 379 22.78 -11.52 -7.67
CA ASN A 379 23.04 -12.61 -8.60
C ASN A 379 22.51 -13.93 -8.01
N ALA A 380 22.54 -15.01 -8.80
CA ALA A 380 22.11 -16.33 -8.33
C ALA A 380 22.85 -16.81 -7.07
N THR A 381 24.11 -16.39 -6.87
CA THR A 381 24.98 -16.85 -5.78
C THR A 381 25.06 -15.90 -4.59
N ALA A 382 25.07 -14.58 -4.82
CA ALA A 382 25.25 -13.58 -3.77
C ALA A 382 24.60 -12.24 -4.12
N CYS A 383 24.25 -11.47 -3.09
CA CYS A 383 23.83 -10.07 -3.21
C CYS A 383 24.96 -9.12 -2.77
N SER A 384 24.94 -7.89 -3.30
CA SER A 384 25.83 -6.78 -2.89
C SER A 384 25.06 -5.70 -2.10
N GLY A 385 25.75 -4.69 -1.59
CA GLY A 385 25.16 -3.51 -0.95
C GLY A 385 24.23 -3.84 0.24
N MET A 386 23.12 -3.09 0.35
CA MET A 386 22.10 -3.33 1.39
C MET A 386 21.48 -4.72 1.31
N MET A 387 21.29 -5.25 0.09
CA MET A 387 20.72 -6.59 -0.10
C MET A 387 21.59 -7.69 0.53
N ALA A 388 22.92 -7.52 0.53
CA ALA A 388 23.84 -8.47 1.17
C ALA A 388 23.62 -8.54 2.70
N ALA A 389 23.34 -7.41 3.34
CA ALA A 389 23.11 -7.35 4.78
C ALA A 389 21.81 -8.08 5.17
N VAL A 390 20.76 -7.97 4.34
CA VAL A 390 19.49 -8.67 4.52
C VAL A 390 19.65 -10.18 4.25
N ASP A 391 20.32 -10.54 3.15
CA ASP A 391 20.55 -11.93 2.74
C ASP A 391 21.41 -12.72 3.76
N SER A 392 22.41 -12.06 4.34
CA SER A 392 23.27 -12.63 5.39
C SER A 392 22.64 -12.63 6.79
N LYS A 393 21.41 -12.13 6.95
CA LYS A 393 20.70 -11.99 8.24
C LYS A 393 21.46 -11.15 9.27
N LYS A 394 22.28 -10.19 8.81
CA LYS A 394 22.93 -9.20 9.68
C LYS A 394 21.92 -8.17 10.18
N VAL A 395 20.87 -7.94 9.41
CA VAL A 395 19.73 -7.07 9.73
C VAL A 395 18.44 -7.84 9.52
N ASP A 396 17.41 -7.52 10.30
CA ASP A 396 16.11 -8.19 10.23
C ASP A 396 15.23 -7.60 9.13
N LEU A 397 15.30 -6.28 8.97
CA LEU A 397 14.49 -5.50 8.03
C LEU A 397 15.37 -4.47 7.32
N ALA A 398 15.01 -4.14 6.09
CA ALA A 398 15.52 -2.95 5.40
C ALA A 398 14.35 -2.10 4.92
N ILE A 399 14.30 -0.84 5.40
CA ILE A 399 13.27 0.14 5.03
C ILE A 399 13.91 1.33 4.35
N VAL A 400 13.91 1.27 3.02
CA VAL A 400 14.43 2.31 2.12
C VAL A 400 13.54 2.36 0.88
N ASP A 401 13.83 3.25 -0.05
CA ASP A 401 13.24 3.31 -1.39
C ASP A 401 13.72 2.14 -2.28
N LEU A 402 13.48 0.92 -1.82
CA LEU A 402 13.93 -0.31 -2.46
C LEU A 402 12.87 -0.84 -3.43
N THR A 403 13.14 -0.73 -4.72
CA THR A 403 12.29 -1.33 -5.76
C THR A 403 12.25 -2.85 -5.62
N ILE A 404 11.05 -3.43 -5.59
CA ILE A 404 10.86 -4.89 -5.65
C ILE A 404 11.18 -5.36 -7.08
N THR A 405 12.12 -6.29 -7.21
CA THR A 405 12.49 -6.90 -8.51
C THR A 405 12.57 -8.41 -8.38
N SER A 406 12.35 -9.13 -9.48
CA SER A 406 12.40 -10.60 -9.51
C SER A 406 13.76 -11.16 -9.04
N GLU A 407 14.86 -10.47 -9.36
CA GLU A 407 16.20 -10.89 -8.91
C GLU A 407 16.37 -10.78 -7.40
N ARG A 408 15.87 -9.70 -6.80
CA ARG A 408 15.93 -9.50 -5.35
C ARG A 408 15.02 -10.51 -4.64
N GLU A 409 13.80 -10.70 -5.14
CA GLU A 409 12.83 -11.65 -4.60
C GLU A 409 13.33 -13.11 -4.63
N SER A 410 14.25 -13.44 -5.55
CA SER A 410 14.85 -14.77 -5.58
C SER A 410 15.63 -15.12 -4.30
N ARG A 411 16.15 -14.12 -3.59
CA ARG A 411 17.03 -14.27 -2.41
C ARG A 411 16.48 -13.70 -1.12
N VAL A 412 15.68 -12.65 -1.19
CA VAL A 412 15.04 -12.02 -0.02
C VAL A 412 13.53 -11.99 -0.19
N ASP A 413 12.81 -11.82 0.90
CA ASP A 413 11.37 -11.60 0.87
C ASP A 413 11.03 -10.13 1.02
N PHE A 414 9.89 -9.73 0.46
CA PHE A 414 9.33 -8.39 0.59
C PHE A 414 7.94 -8.42 1.22
N THR A 415 7.58 -7.31 1.87
CA THR A 415 6.17 -7.03 2.17
C THR A 415 5.37 -6.76 0.90
N THR A 416 4.05 -6.64 1.03
CA THR A 416 3.25 -5.93 0.03
C THR A 416 3.82 -4.51 -0.20
N PRO A 417 3.76 -3.98 -1.43
CA PRO A 417 4.33 -2.68 -1.72
C PRO A 417 3.63 -1.57 -0.93
N PHE A 418 4.39 -0.73 -0.22
CA PHE A 418 3.84 0.38 0.55
C PHE A 418 3.61 1.63 -0.33
N LEU A 419 4.35 1.78 -1.43
CA LEU A 419 4.13 2.79 -2.47
C LEU A 419 4.18 2.17 -3.87
N SER A 420 3.23 2.53 -4.74
CA SER A 420 3.22 2.19 -6.17
C SER A 420 3.85 3.32 -6.99
N LEU A 421 4.72 2.96 -7.93
CA LEU A 421 5.55 3.86 -8.72
C LEU A 421 5.86 3.25 -10.10
N GLY A 422 6.52 4.03 -10.95
CA GLY A 422 7.09 3.54 -12.20
C GLY A 422 8.21 4.46 -12.69
N ILE A 423 8.93 4.06 -13.73
CA ILE A 423 9.93 4.90 -14.38
C ILE A 423 9.19 6.01 -15.15
N GLN A 424 9.63 7.25 -14.98
CA GLN A 424 9.12 8.41 -15.70
C GLN A 424 10.29 9.32 -16.10
N ILE A 425 10.02 10.26 -16.99
CA ILE A 425 11.02 11.18 -17.54
C ILE A 425 10.98 12.48 -16.72
N LEU A 426 12.14 12.89 -16.20
CA LEU A 426 12.38 14.22 -15.66
C LEU A 426 12.98 15.09 -16.76
N TYR A 427 12.35 16.23 -17.03
CA TYR A 427 12.85 17.20 -18.00
C TYR A 427 12.64 18.63 -17.51
N ARG A 428 13.28 19.61 -18.16
CA ARG A 428 13.08 21.02 -17.83
C ARG A 428 11.66 21.48 -18.15
N THR A 429 11.15 22.41 -17.35
CA THR A 429 9.83 23.02 -17.58
C THR A 429 9.84 23.78 -18.91
N PRO A 430 8.82 23.58 -19.77
CA PRO A 430 8.73 24.32 -21.02
C PRO A 430 8.42 25.79 -20.69
N LYS A 431 9.25 26.70 -21.19
CA LYS A 431 8.94 28.13 -21.14
C LYS A 431 8.07 28.47 -22.35
N PRO A 432 6.96 29.20 -22.18
CA PRO A 432 6.17 29.67 -23.31
C PRO A 432 7.08 30.51 -24.22
N LEU A 433 7.01 30.29 -25.54
CA LEU A 433 7.77 31.11 -26.48
C LEU A 433 7.30 32.57 -26.37
N PRO A 434 8.21 33.55 -26.46
CA PRO A 434 7.79 34.94 -26.51
C PRO A 434 6.89 35.16 -27.74
N PRO A 435 5.83 35.97 -27.62
CA PRO A 435 4.94 36.28 -28.73
C PRO A 435 5.74 36.93 -29.87
N SER A 436 5.39 36.62 -31.11
CA SER A 436 5.98 37.29 -32.27
C SER A 436 5.38 38.70 -32.43
N LEU A 437 6.15 39.64 -32.98
CA LEU A 437 5.69 41.03 -33.21
C LEU A 437 4.40 41.10 -34.05
N MET A 438 4.16 40.13 -34.94
CA MET A 438 2.97 40.06 -35.79
C MET A 438 1.88 39.14 -35.22
N SER A 439 1.88 38.88 -33.91
CA SER A 439 0.88 38.01 -33.26
C SER A 439 -0.55 38.50 -33.46
N PHE A 440 -0.79 39.79 -33.72
CA PHE A 440 -2.14 40.29 -34.00
C PHE A 440 -2.70 39.77 -35.34
N MET A 441 -1.86 39.33 -36.29
CA MET A 441 -2.31 38.81 -37.58
C MET A 441 -2.67 37.30 -37.53
N SER A 442 -2.27 36.60 -36.46
CA SER A 442 -2.50 35.15 -36.27
C SER A 442 -3.95 34.66 -36.16
N PRO A 443 -4.97 35.46 -35.78
CA PRO A 443 -6.35 34.99 -35.67
C PRO A 443 -6.96 34.49 -36.98
N PHE A 444 -6.38 34.88 -38.12
CA PHE A 444 -6.72 34.40 -39.45
C PHE A 444 -5.48 33.84 -40.14
N SER A 445 -5.67 32.77 -40.92
CA SER A 445 -4.61 32.25 -41.77
C SER A 445 -4.30 33.22 -42.92
N ASN A 446 -3.11 33.08 -43.51
CA ASN A 446 -2.70 33.89 -44.65
C ASN A 446 -3.68 33.77 -45.84
N ASP A 447 -4.32 32.61 -46.01
CA ASP A 447 -5.31 32.37 -47.07
C ASP A 447 -6.57 33.24 -46.87
N VAL A 448 -7.02 33.38 -45.62
CA VAL A 448 -8.18 34.23 -45.28
C VAL A 448 -7.82 35.71 -45.50
N TRP A 449 -6.63 36.14 -45.12
CA TRP A 449 -6.15 37.50 -45.38
C TRP A 449 -6.09 37.83 -46.88
N LEU A 450 -5.61 36.88 -47.69
CA LEU A 450 -5.59 37.01 -49.15
C LEU A 450 -7.01 37.11 -49.71
N ALA A 451 -7.94 36.28 -49.22
CA ALA A 451 -9.34 36.31 -49.62
C ALA A 451 -10.02 37.63 -49.25
N ILE A 452 -9.82 38.15 -48.04
CA ILE A 452 -10.34 39.45 -47.61
C ILE A 452 -9.83 40.57 -48.53
N THR A 453 -8.55 40.55 -48.86
CA THR A 453 -7.93 41.53 -49.78
C THR A 453 -8.54 41.45 -51.18
N ALA A 454 -8.74 40.24 -51.71
CA ALA A 454 -9.36 40.02 -53.01
C ALA A 454 -10.83 40.48 -53.05
N VAL A 455 -11.61 40.15 -52.02
CA VAL A 455 -13.01 40.58 -51.89
C VAL A 455 -13.10 42.10 -51.73
N TYR A 456 -12.21 42.72 -50.96
CA TYR A 456 -12.13 44.18 -50.83
C TYR A 456 -11.94 44.88 -52.19
N ILE A 457 -10.99 44.41 -53.01
CA ILE A 457 -10.76 44.96 -54.35
C ILE A 457 -11.99 44.71 -55.25
N GLY A 458 -12.55 43.50 -55.21
CA GLY A 458 -13.71 43.12 -56.00
C GLY A 458 -14.95 43.95 -55.70
N VAL A 459 -15.27 44.16 -54.42
CA VAL A 459 -16.43 44.97 -53.99
C VAL A 459 -16.21 46.44 -54.31
N SER A 460 -14.99 46.97 -54.17
CA SER A 460 -14.66 48.36 -54.54
C SER A 460 -14.87 48.61 -56.03
N LEU A 461 -14.42 47.68 -56.88
CA LEU A 461 -14.62 47.77 -58.32
C LEU A 461 -16.10 47.59 -58.68
N LEU A 462 -16.79 46.65 -58.04
CA LEU A 462 -18.22 46.42 -58.25
C LEU A 462 -19.02 47.68 -57.94
N MET A 463 -18.73 48.34 -56.82
CA MET A 463 -19.36 49.62 -56.44
C MET A 463 -19.09 50.72 -57.45
N PHE A 464 -17.84 50.86 -57.90
CA PHE A 464 -17.49 51.83 -58.94
C PHE A 464 -18.27 51.59 -60.25
N VAL A 465 -18.37 50.35 -60.71
CA VAL A 465 -19.11 50.00 -61.93
C VAL A 465 -20.61 50.24 -61.76
N MET A 466 -21.20 49.78 -60.65
CA MET A 466 -22.64 49.97 -60.38
C MET A 466 -23.01 51.45 -60.26
N ALA A 467 -22.14 52.27 -59.65
CA ALA A 467 -22.35 53.71 -59.53
C ALA A 467 -22.45 54.39 -60.89
N ARG A 468 -21.66 53.94 -61.87
CA ARG A 468 -21.67 54.52 -63.23
C ARG A 468 -22.85 54.06 -64.06
N ILE A 469 -23.33 52.83 -63.84
CA ILE A 469 -24.49 52.26 -64.55
C ILE A 469 -25.81 52.87 -64.01
N SER A 470 -25.88 53.15 -62.71
CA SER A 470 -27.11 53.61 -62.07
C SER A 470 -27.35 55.10 -62.36
N PRO A 471 -28.44 55.49 -63.04
CA PRO A 471 -28.69 56.89 -63.41
C PRO A 471 -28.94 57.78 -62.18
N TYR A 472 -29.43 57.20 -61.07
CA TYR A 472 -29.75 57.91 -59.83
C TYR A 472 -28.53 58.36 -59.01
N GLU A 473 -27.32 57.91 -59.36
CA GLU A 473 -26.07 58.33 -58.70
C GLU A 473 -25.44 59.57 -59.34
N TRP A 474 -25.95 59.98 -60.51
CA TRP A 474 -25.50 61.18 -61.22
C TRP A 474 -26.30 62.38 -60.71
N ASN A 475 -25.65 63.22 -59.89
CA ASN A 475 -26.27 64.38 -59.29
C ASN A 475 -25.82 65.66 -59.95
N ASN A 476 -26.70 66.66 -59.93
CA ASN A 476 -26.36 68.01 -60.33
C ASN A 476 -25.59 68.70 -59.20
N PRO A 477 -24.32 69.11 -59.40
CA PRO A 477 -23.54 69.80 -58.37
C PRO A 477 -24.12 71.17 -57.98
N TYR A 478 -24.93 71.79 -58.84
CA TYR A 478 -25.58 73.08 -58.61
C TYR A 478 -27.11 72.95 -58.69
N PRO A 479 -27.81 72.70 -57.57
CA PRO A 479 -29.26 72.47 -57.54
C PRO A 479 -30.11 73.62 -58.10
N CYS A 480 -29.53 74.83 -58.23
CA CYS A 480 -30.19 76.03 -58.71
C CYS A 480 -30.20 76.18 -60.24
N ILE A 481 -29.52 75.29 -60.99
CA ILE A 481 -29.47 75.28 -62.46
C ILE A 481 -30.25 74.07 -62.95
N GLU A 482 -31.39 74.29 -63.60
CA GLU A 482 -32.29 73.20 -64.04
C GLU A 482 -31.68 72.33 -65.17
N ASP A 483 -30.86 72.92 -66.05
CA ASP A 483 -30.13 72.23 -67.12
C ASP A 483 -28.60 72.30 -66.90
N PRO A 484 -28.00 71.37 -66.14
CA PRO A 484 -26.56 71.37 -65.91
C PRO A 484 -25.78 70.93 -67.16
N THR A 485 -24.62 71.55 -67.38
CA THR A 485 -23.68 71.13 -68.45
C THR A 485 -22.97 69.82 -68.13
N GLU A 486 -22.85 69.46 -66.85
CA GLU A 486 -22.16 68.26 -66.37
C GLU A 486 -22.87 67.67 -65.12
N LEU A 487 -22.94 66.33 -65.04
CA LEU A 487 -23.43 65.60 -63.87
C LEU A 487 -22.24 64.97 -63.14
N GLU A 488 -22.23 65.06 -61.81
CA GLU A 488 -21.15 64.52 -60.99
C GLU A 488 -21.58 63.23 -60.28
N ASN A 489 -20.64 62.28 -60.18
CA ASN A 489 -20.82 61.03 -59.46
C ASN A 489 -19.80 60.96 -58.32
N GLN A 490 -20.29 60.75 -57.10
CA GLN A 490 -19.48 60.75 -55.89
C GLN A 490 -18.52 59.53 -55.81
N PHE A 491 -18.88 58.42 -56.46
CA PHE A 491 -18.06 57.21 -56.53
C PHE A 491 -17.05 57.26 -57.67
N SER A 492 -15.95 57.98 -57.45
CA SER A 492 -14.70 57.77 -58.22
C SER A 492 -14.02 56.47 -57.78
N LEU A 493 -13.08 55.93 -58.57
CA LEU A 493 -12.36 54.70 -58.20
C LEU A 493 -11.68 54.85 -56.83
N ARG A 494 -11.01 55.98 -56.58
CA ARG A 494 -10.38 56.31 -55.28
C ARG A 494 -11.42 56.34 -54.15
N ASN A 495 -12.55 57.00 -54.39
CA ASN A 495 -13.62 57.14 -53.40
C ASN A 495 -14.32 55.81 -53.12
N ALA A 496 -14.43 54.91 -54.11
CA ALA A 496 -14.98 53.57 -53.93
C ALA A 496 -14.07 52.71 -53.03
N PHE A 497 -12.74 52.76 -53.23
CA PHE A 497 -11.78 52.11 -52.33
C PHE A 497 -11.77 52.72 -50.92
N TRP A 498 -12.01 54.03 -50.81
CA TRP A 498 -12.11 54.73 -49.52
C TRP A 498 -13.39 54.37 -48.75
N PHE A 499 -14.53 54.27 -49.45
CA PHE A 499 -15.81 53.83 -48.88
C PHE A 499 -15.73 52.41 -48.32
N THR A 500 -15.16 51.48 -49.10
CA THR A 500 -15.08 50.07 -48.71
C THR A 500 -14.12 49.83 -47.56
N ILE A 501 -12.98 50.54 -47.49
CA ILE A 501 -12.02 50.39 -46.38
C ILE A 501 -12.55 51.01 -45.08
N GLY A 502 -13.24 52.15 -45.16
CA GLY A 502 -13.89 52.79 -44.01
C GLY A 502 -14.95 51.91 -43.35
N SER A 503 -15.61 51.06 -44.14
CA SER A 503 -16.55 50.04 -43.65
C SER A 503 -15.84 48.89 -42.90
N ILE A 504 -14.71 48.37 -43.41
CA ILE A 504 -13.92 47.31 -42.73
C ILE A 504 -13.40 47.82 -41.38
N MET A 505 -12.94 49.08 -41.34
CA MET A 505 -12.39 49.71 -40.13
C MET A 505 -13.47 50.23 -39.16
N GLN A 506 -14.75 50.06 -39.48
CA GLN A 506 -15.90 50.52 -38.66
C GLN A 506 -15.92 52.04 -38.37
N GLN A 507 -15.29 52.86 -39.22
CA GLN A 507 -15.27 54.33 -39.09
C GLN A 507 -16.35 55.02 -39.94
N GLY A 508 -16.91 54.31 -40.93
CA GLY A 508 -17.84 54.89 -41.90
C GLY A 508 -17.14 55.73 -42.98
N SER A 509 -17.93 56.41 -43.80
CA SER A 509 -17.43 57.31 -44.85
C SER A 509 -18.38 58.49 -45.03
N GLU A 510 -17.83 59.62 -45.45
CA GLU A 510 -18.62 60.83 -45.78
C GLU A 510 -19.51 60.63 -47.00
N ILE A 511 -19.18 59.65 -47.85
CA ILE A 511 -19.90 59.33 -49.09
C ILE A 511 -20.95 58.26 -48.79
N ALA A 512 -22.17 58.46 -49.27
CA ALA A 512 -23.28 57.53 -49.09
C ALA A 512 -23.92 57.15 -50.44
N PRO A 513 -24.21 55.86 -50.70
CA PRO A 513 -24.91 55.44 -51.91
C PRO A 513 -26.36 55.91 -51.90
N ILE A 514 -26.82 56.41 -53.05
CA ILE A 514 -28.13 57.02 -53.24
C ILE A 514 -29.07 56.02 -53.92
N ALA A 515 -28.60 55.33 -54.95
CA ALA A 515 -29.36 54.34 -55.69
C ALA A 515 -29.66 53.10 -54.84
N THR A 516 -30.84 52.51 -55.03
CA THR A 516 -31.30 51.32 -54.30
C THR A 516 -30.41 50.10 -54.54
N SER A 517 -29.88 49.93 -55.76
CA SER A 517 -28.93 48.88 -56.14
C SER A 517 -27.63 48.95 -55.34
N LEU A 518 -27.05 50.16 -55.24
CA LEU A 518 -25.80 50.36 -54.49
C LEU A 518 -26.01 50.26 -52.99
N ARG A 519 -27.16 50.72 -52.47
CA ARG A 519 -27.53 50.54 -51.06
C ARG A 519 -27.62 49.06 -50.69
N LEU A 520 -28.16 48.21 -51.57
CA LEU A 520 -28.21 46.76 -51.34
C LEU A 520 -26.81 46.14 -51.32
N ALA A 521 -25.95 46.50 -52.28
CA ALA A 521 -24.56 46.07 -52.30
C ALA A 521 -23.78 46.54 -51.06
N ALA A 522 -24.04 47.77 -50.59
CA ALA A 522 -23.38 48.36 -49.43
C ALA A 522 -23.85 47.68 -48.15
N SER A 523 -25.14 47.41 -48.04
CA SER A 523 -25.72 46.66 -46.91
C SER A 523 -25.14 45.24 -46.84
N SER A 524 -24.92 44.60 -47.99
CA SER A 524 -24.33 43.25 -48.08
C SER A 524 -22.85 43.28 -47.67
N TRP A 525 -22.11 44.30 -48.11
CA TRP A 525 -20.74 44.55 -47.69
C TRP A 525 -20.65 44.80 -46.18
N TRP A 526 -21.51 45.65 -45.63
CA TRP A 526 -21.55 45.94 -44.20
C TRP A 526 -21.81 44.70 -43.36
N LEU A 527 -22.76 43.84 -43.78
CA LEU A 527 -23.02 42.57 -43.11
C LEU A 527 -21.78 41.65 -43.14
N PHE A 528 -21.10 41.53 -44.28
CA PHE A 528 -19.85 40.77 -44.39
C PHE A 528 -18.77 41.33 -43.46
N THR A 529 -18.55 42.64 -43.46
CA THR A 529 -17.54 43.29 -42.60
C THR A 529 -17.85 43.10 -41.11
N LEU A 530 -19.11 43.19 -40.70
CA LEU A 530 -19.53 42.99 -39.32
C LEU A 530 -19.20 41.57 -38.85
N ILE A 531 -19.52 40.56 -39.66
CA ILE A 531 -19.24 39.15 -39.34
C ILE A 531 -17.73 38.91 -39.25
N MET A 532 -16.96 39.41 -40.22
CA MET A 532 -15.52 39.20 -40.27
C MET A 532 -14.79 39.87 -39.11
N VAL A 533 -15.12 41.13 -38.77
CA VAL A 533 -14.49 41.83 -37.64
C VAL A 533 -14.89 41.18 -36.32
N SER A 534 -16.16 40.78 -36.15
CA SER A 534 -16.60 40.08 -34.92
C SER A 534 -15.92 38.72 -34.75
N SER A 535 -15.68 37.99 -35.84
CA SER A 535 -14.93 36.73 -35.80
C SER A 535 -13.46 36.95 -35.47
N TYR A 536 -12.84 38.01 -36.02
CA TYR A 536 -11.47 38.39 -35.71
C TYR A 536 -11.30 38.73 -34.23
N THR A 537 -12.19 39.56 -33.67
CA THR A 537 -12.11 39.95 -32.24
C THR A 537 -12.35 38.77 -31.31
N ALA A 538 -13.26 37.86 -31.65
CA ALA A 538 -13.50 36.62 -30.90
C ALA A 538 -12.28 35.69 -30.91
N ASN A 539 -11.69 35.44 -32.09
CA ASN A 539 -10.51 34.58 -32.22
C ASN A 539 -9.26 35.19 -31.60
N LEU A 540 -9.08 36.51 -31.70
CA LEU A 540 -7.98 37.21 -31.05
C LEU A 540 -8.06 37.08 -29.52
N ALA A 541 -9.25 37.27 -28.93
CA ALA A 541 -9.45 37.08 -27.50
C ALA A 541 -9.17 35.63 -27.05
N ALA A 542 -9.61 34.64 -27.82
CA ALA A 542 -9.30 33.23 -27.56
C ALA A 542 -7.81 32.92 -27.70
N PHE A 543 -7.12 33.50 -28.68
CA PHE A 543 -5.69 33.29 -28.89
C PHE A 543 -4.84 33.90 -27.78
N LEU A 544 -5.19 35.09 -27.29
CA LEU A 544 -4.47 35.78 -26.22
C LEU A 544 -4.62 35.09 -24.85
N THR A 545 -5.70 34.34 -24.66
CA THR A 545 -5.96 33.59 -23.42
C THR A 545 -5.27 32.23 -23.40
N VAL A 546 -5.04 31.61 -24.56
CA VAL A 546 -4.36 30.29 -24.66
C VAL A 546 -2.88 30.47 -24.99
N ARG A 547 -2.05 30.57 -23.96
CA ARG A 547 -0.59 30.45 -24.11
C ARG A 547 -0.20 28.97 -24.19
N GLY A 548 -0.14 28.44 -25.41
CA GLY A 548 0.34 27.08 -25.63
C GLY A 548 1.83 26.95 -25.29
N SER A 549 2.15 26.15 -24.28
CA SER A 549 3.51 25.65 -24.09
C SER A 549 3.69 24.40 -24.96
N PHE A 550 4.71 24.38 -25.80
CA PHE A 550 5.02 23.21 -26.63
C PHE A 550 6.00 22.30 -25.89
N ASP A 551 5.49 21.17 -25.41
CA ASP A 551 6.34 20.10 -24.86
C ASP A 551 7.13 19.45 -26.00
N ARG A 552 8.47 19.48 -25.91
CA ARG A 552 9.36 18.83 -26.90
C ARG A 552 9.32 17.31 -26.83
N ILE A 553 8.94 16.74 -25.68
CA ILE A 553 8.89 15.31 -25.42
C ILE A 553 7.50 15.01 -24.86
N LYS A 554 6.80 14.02 -25.42
CA LYS A 554 5.52 13.53 -24.86
C LYS A 554 5.65 12.12 -24.31
N SER A 555 6.46 11.28 -24.96
CA SER A 555 6.68 9.89 -24.56
C SER A 555 8.15 9.48 -24.67
N ALA A 556 8.47 8.29 -24.14
CA ALA A 556 9.79 7.70 -24.34
C ALA A 556 10.04 7.27 -25.79
N ASP A 557 9.00 7.00 -26.58
CA ASP A 557 9.14 6.70 -28.01
C ASP A 557 9.70 7.89 -28.78
N ASP A 558 9.28 9.11 -28.42
CA ASP A 558 9.83 10.35 -29.00
C ASP A 558 11.33 10.42 -28.75
N LEU A 559 11.76 10.12 -27.50
CA LEU A 559 13.18 10.09 -27.13
C LEU A 559 13.96 9.03 -27.89
N ALA A 560 13.38 7.85 -28.13
CA ALA A 560 14.02 6.76 -28.86
C ALA A 560 14.11 6.98 -30.38
N ALA A 561 13.25 7.84 -30.93
CA ALA A 561 13.23 8.22 -32.34
C ALA A 561 14.26 9.32 -32.68
N GLN A 562 14.61 10.16 -31.71
CA GLN A 562 15.50 11.31 -31.88
C GLN A 562 16.88 11.11 -31.22
N THR A 563 17.85 11.99 -31.51
CA THR A 563 19.21 11.94 -30.94
C THR A 563 19.75 13.29 -30.42
N GLU A 564 18.95 14.35 -30.56
CA GLU A 564 19.26 15.72 -30.12
C GLU A 564 19.25 15.81 -28.59
N ILE A 565 18.14 15.40 -27.97
CA ILE A 565 17.98 15.33 -26.52
C ILE A 565 18.64 14.06 -26.01
N LYS A 566 19.68 14.21 -25.20
CA LYS A 566 20.34 13.08 -24.55
C LYS A 566 19.50 12.58 -23.40
N TYR A 567 19.62 11.31 -23.07
CA TYR A 567 18.92 10.74 -21.92
C TYR A 567 19.77 9.69 -21.22
N GLY A 568 19.51 9.52 -19.93
CA GLY A 568 20.25 8.60 -19.08
C GLY A 568 19.51 8.28 -17.79
N ALA A 569 20.06 7.35 -17.01
CA ALA A 569 19.53 6.94 -15.71
C ALA A 569 20.67 6.74 -14.70
N LYS A 570 20.32 6.43 -13.46
CA LYS A 570 21.31 6.08 -12.42
C LYS A 570 22.03 4.77 -12.76
N SER A 571 23.38 4.76 -12.70
CA SER A 571 24.24 3.63 -13.11
C SER A 571 23.92 2.33 -12.38
N ASP A 572 23.86 2.37 -11.05
CA ASP A 572 23.58 1.21 -10.19
C ASP A 572 22.09 1.09 -9.81
N GLY A 573 21.22 1.65 -10.66
CA GLY A 573 19.78 1.73 -10.43
C GLY A 573 18.99 0.58 -11.05
N SER A 574 17.84 0.25 -10.45
CA SER A 574 16.87 -0.72 -11.00
C SER A 574 16.34 -0.28 -12.39
N THR A 575 16.31 1.03 -12.66
CA THR A 575 15.95 1.61 -13.95
C THR A 575 16.94 1.22 -15.05
N MET A 576 18.24 1.27 -14.79
CA MET A 576 19.25 0.90 -15.79
C MET A 576 19.18 -0.59 -16.12
N THR A 577 19.07 -1.45 -15.10
CA THR A 577 18.89 -2.90 -15.27
C THR A 577 17.58 -3.25 -16.01
N PHE A 578 16.51 -2.46 -15.84
CA PHE A 578 15.28 -2.62 -16.59
C PHE A 578 15.49 -2.42 -18.10
N PHE A 579 16.15 -1.33 -18.49
CA PHE A 579 16.43 -1.05 -19.90
C PHE A 579 17.39 -2.08 -20.52
N GLU A 580 18.32 -2.61 -19.74
CA GLU A 580 19.22 -3.69 -20.17
C GLU A 580 18.48 -4.98 -20.55
N ARG A 581 17.49 -5.37 -19.74
CA ARG A 581 16.84 -6.71 -19.82
C ARG A 581 15.46 -6.72 -20.45
N THR A 582 14.93 -5.55 -20.81
CA THR A 582 13.60 -5.43 -21.39
C THR A 582 13.49 -6.18 -22.73
N ASN A 583 12.34 -6.82 -22.95
CA ASN A 583 12.00 -7.43 -24.24
C ASN A 583 11.40 -6.43 -25.23
N ASN A 584 11.11 -5.20 -24.81
CA ASN A 584 10.59 -4.16 -25.70
C ASN A 584 11.74 -3.61 -26.56
N THR A 585 11.57 -3.67 -27.88
CA THR A 585 12.58 -3.24 -28.86
C THR A 585 12.93 -1.75 -28.75
N VAL A 586 11.97 -0.89 -28.41
CA VAL A 586 12.18 0.55 -28.24
C VAL A 586 13.07 0.81 -27.02
N TYR A 587 12.71 0.23 -25.88
CA TYR A 587 13.46 0.42 -24.63
C TYR A 587 14.84 -0.23 -24.67
N HIS A 588 14.97 -1.39 -25.33
CA HIS A 588 16.28 -2.01 -25.53
C HIS A 588 17.17 -1.17 -26.46
N LYS A 589 16.61 -0.54 -27.50
CA LYS A 589 17.33 0.43 -28.33
C LYS A 589 17.81 1.64 -27.51
N MET A 590 16.97 2.15 -26.60
CA MET A 590 17.36 3.22 -25.68
C MET A 590 18.55 2.82 -24.80
N TYR A 591 18.58 1.57 -24.28
CA TYR A 591 19.72 1.06 -23.52
C TYR A 591 21.03 1.06 -24.32
N LEU A 592 20.99 0.51 -25.53
CA LEU A 592 22.15 0.47 -26.42
C LEU A 592 22.65 1.89 -26.73
N GLN A 593 21.72 2.84 -26.91
CA GLN A 593 22.04 4.24 -27.14
C GLN A 593 22.69 4.90 -25.91
N MET A 594 22.17 4.64 -24.71
CA MET A 594 22.76 5.13 -23.46
C MET A 594 24.19 4.61 -23.29
N LYS A 595 24.41 3.30 -23.54
CA LYS A 595 25.73 2.67 -23.46
C LYS A 595 26.72 3.24 -24.47
N GLU A 596 26.26 3.53 -25.68
CA GLU A 596 27.08 4.17 -26.72
C GLU A 596 27.46 5.61 -26.35
N TRP A 597 26.56 6.40 -25.74
CA TRP A 597 26.91 7.73 -25.28
C TRP A 597 27.89 7.73 -24.10
N ASP A 598 27.77 6.76 -23.19
CA ASP A 598 28.73 6.59 -22.11
C ASP A 598 30.12 6.19 -22.64
N SER A 599 30.21 5.34 -23.68
CA SER A 599 31.49 4.99 -24.30
C SER A 599 32.18 6.19 -24.97
N GLN A 600 31.38 7.15 -25.45
CA GLN A 600 31.84 8.43 -26.02
C GLN A 600 32.20 9.49 -24.95
N GLY A 601 32.04 9.19 -23.66
CA GLY A 601 32.38 10.09 -22.57
C GLY A 601 31.34 11.19 -22.29
N LEU A 602 30.11 11.07 -22.78
CA LEU A 602 29.01 12.03 -22.53
C LEU A 602 28.41 11.91 -21.12
N GLY A 603 28.79 10.86 -20.37
CA GLY A 603 28.43 10.64 -18.98
C GLY A 603 26.92 10.66 -18.73
N VAL A 604 26.15 9.93 -19.54
CA VAL A 604 24.68 9.88 -19.41
C VAL A 604 24.25 9.00 -18.23
N SER A 605 25.08 8.04 -17.82
CA SER A 605 24.90 7.28 -16.58
C SER A 605 25.33 8.10 -15.36
N MET A 606 24.35 8.50 -14.54
CA MET A 606 24.57 9.36 -13.37
C MET A 606 24.85 8.52 -12.11
N LYS A 607 25.65 9.04 -11.17
CA LYS A 607 25.95 8.35 -9.90
C LYS A 607 24.76 8.31 -8.94
N ASN A 608 24.06 9.43 -8.82
CA ASN A 608 22.92 9.61 -7.93
C ASN A 608 21.83 10.46 -8.59
N ASN A 609 20.66 10.49 -7.95
CA ASN A 609 19.49 11.20 -8.47
C ASN A 609 19.68 12.72 -8.45
N GLU A 610 20.44 13.23 -7.46
CA GLU A 610 20.74 14.66 -7.32
C GLU A 610 21.59 15.18 -8.48
N ALA A 611 22.63 14.44 -8.89
CA ALA A 611 23.42 14.82 -10.07
C ALA A 611 22.57 14.82 -11.34
N GLY A 612 21.64 13.86 -11.48
CA GLY A 612 20.67 13.82 -12.57
C GLY A 612 19.79 15.07 -12.61
N LEU A 613 19.25 15.47 -11.45
CA LEU A 613 18.45 16.68 -11.29
C LEU A 613 19.24 17.95 -11.65
N GLU A 614 20.44 18.11 -11.11
CA GLU A 614 21.30 19.27 -11.37
C GLU A 614 21.59 19.43 -12.86
N ARG A 615 21.87 18.32 -13.54
CA ARG A 615 22.13 18.33 -15.00
C ARG A 615 20.91 18.79 -15.78
N VAL A 616 19.71 18.24 -15.49
CA VAL A 616 18.46 18.67 -16.16
C VAL A 616 18.15 20.15 -15.85
N ALA A 617 18.37 20.58 -14.60
CA ALA A 617 18.12 21.95 -14.17
C ALA A 617 19.11 22.97 -14.75
N SER A 618 20.31 22.55 -15.15
CA SER A 618 21.34 23.43 -15.74
C SER A 618 20.96 24.02 -17.11
N GLY A 619 19.91 23.50 -17.74
CA GLY A 619 19.40 23.96 -19.04
C GLY A 619 19.98 23.22 -20.25
N GLU A 620 20.77 22.16 -20.04
CA GLU A 620 21.18 21.22 -21.10
C GLU A 620 19.95 20.46 -21.65
N ASP A 621 19.95 20.13 -22.94
CA ASP A 621 18.93 19.27 -23.56
C ASP A 621 19.16 17.80 -23.16
N PHE A 622 18.95 17.51 -21.88
CA PHE A 622 19.11 16.21 -21.24
C PHE A 622 17.83 15.81 -20.50
N ALA A 623 17.39 14.57 -20.69
CA ALA A 623 16.24 13.98 -20.03
C ALA A 623 16.69 12.86 -19.09
N PHE A 624 16.26 12.91 -17.82
CA PHE A 624 16.68 11.95 -16.81
C PHE A 624 15.57 10.95 -16.50
N LEU A 625 15.87 9.65 -16.64
CA LEU A 625 14.94 8.55 -16.39
C LEU A 625 15.10 8.09 -14.94
N MET A 626 14.05 8.28 -14.15
CA MET A 626 14.06 7.90 -12.73
C MET A 626 12.66 7.52 -12.24
N GLU A 627 12.56 7.07 -11.00
CA GLU A 627 11.28 6.64 -10.42
C GLU A 627 10.34 7.84 -10.16
N SER A 628 9.06 7.68 -10.51
CA SER A 628 8.06 8.75 -10.52
C SER A 628 7.89 9.42 -9.15
N VAL A 629 8.03 8.66 -8.07
CA VAL A 629 7.90 9.16 -6.70
C VAL A 629 9.09 10.06 -6.32
N ALA A 630 10.29 9.76 -6.84
CA ALA A 630 11.44 10.63 -6.67
C ALA A 630 11.32 11.89 -7.55
N ILE A 631 10.77 11.79 -8.76
CA ILE A 631 10.46 12.97 -9.58
C ILE A 631 9.48 13.89 -8.86
N GLU A 632 8.37 13.34 -8.38
CA GLU A 632 7.35 14.07 -7.61
C GLU A 632 8.00 14.84 -6.44
N TYR A 633 8.91 14.19 -5.72
CA TYR A 633 9.64 14.83 -4.62
C TYR A 633 10.50 16.03 -5.07
N MET A 634 11.20 15.88 -6.20
CA MET A 634 12.11 16.92 -6.72
C MET A 634 11.34 18.07 -7.38
N THR A 635 10.26 17.79 -8.12
CA THR A 635 9.44 18.82 -8.81
C THR A 635 8.68 19.71 -7.83
N GLU A 636 8.30 19.18 -6.67
CA GLU A 636 7.68 19.97 -5.59
C GLU A 636 8.62 21.05 -5.01
N ARG A 637 9.94 20.88 -5.20
CA ARG A 637 10.99 21.76 -4.66
C ARG A 637 11.68 22.60 -5.73
N ASN A 638 11.75 22.11 -6.97
CA ASN A 638 12.46 22.77 -8.06
C ASN A 638 11.52 23.00 -9.24
N CYS A 639 11.17 24.26 -9.48
CA CYS A 639 10.15 24.64 -10.45
C CYS A 639 10.71 24.76 -11.88
N ASN A 640 12.01 24.53 -12.06
CA ASN A 640 12.66 24.49 -13.37
C ASN A 640 12.54 23.12 -14.04
N VAL A 641 12.01 22.11 -13.35
CA VAL A 641 11.85 20.74 -13.87
C VAL A 641 10.42 20.26 -13.70
N THR A 642 9.97 19.40 -14.61
CA THR A 642 8.65 18.76 -14.63
C THR A 642 8.77 17.30 -15.01
N SER A 643 7.80 16.51 -14.58
CA SER A 643 7.60 15.15 -15.08
C SER A 643 6.98 15.17 -16.48
N VAL A 644 7.44 14.26 -17.34
CA VAL A 644 6.98 14.14 -18.72
C VAL A 644 6.51 12.71 -18.99
N GLY A 645 5.39 12.58 -19.70
CA GLY A 645 4.82 11.31 -20.13
C GLY A 645 4.17 10.49 -19.00
N SER A 646 3.65 9.33 -19.36
CA SER A 646 3.13 8.35 -18.39
C SER A 646 4.24 7.49 -17.81
N ARG A 647 3.94 6.76 -16.72
CA ARG A 647 4.83 5.74 -16.18
C ARG A 647 5.08 4.66 -17.22
N LEU A 648 6.35 4.31 -17.44
CA LEU A 648 6.80 3.33 -18.45
C LEU A 648 6.60 1.89 -18.00
N ASP A 649 6.54 1.68 -16.69
CA ASP A 649 6.30 0.40 -16.04
C ASP A 649 5.50 0.60 -14.74
N GLU A 650 5.14 -0.51 -14.10
CA GLU A 650 4.47 -0.53 -12.81
C GLU A 650 5.31 -1.33 -11.81
N LYS A 651 5.72 -0.66 -10.74
CA LYS A 651 6.63 -1.14 -9.70
C LYS A 651 6.12 -0.69 -8.33
N GLY A 652 6.76 -1.19 -7.28
CA GLY A 652 6.52 -0.67 -5.95
C GLY A 652 7.72 -0.81 -5.04
N TYR A 653 7.74 0.02 -4.00
CA TYR A 653 8.67 -0.11 -2.89
C TYR A 653 8.10 -1.04 -1.83
N GLY A 654 8.93 -1.94 -1.33
CA GLY A 654 8.59 -2.89 -0.27
C GLY A 654 9.65 -2.92 0.81
N ILE A 655 9.26 -3.37 2.00
CA ILE A 655 10.21 -3.60 3.10
C ILE A 655 10.86 -4.96 2.86
N ALA A 656 12.18 -4.99 2.74
CA ALA A 656 12.93 -6.22 2.51
C ALA A 656 13.28 -6.92 3.83
N MET A 657 13.30 -8.24 3.80
CA MET A 657 13.66 -9.11 4.91
C MET A 657 14.26 -10.42 4.42
N ALA A 658 14.95 -11.15 5.31
CA ALA A 658 15.49 -12.46 4.96
C ALA A 658 14.38 -13.42 4.46
N LYS A 659 14.74 -14.31 3.54
CA LYS A 659 13.80 -15.27 2.97
C LYS A 659 13.14 -16.15 4.04
N ASN A 660 11.83 -16.37 3.92
CA ASN A 660 11.00 -17.10 4.88
C ASN A 660 10.97 -16.45 6.29
N ALA A 661 11.07 -15.12 6.38
CA ALA A 661 10.97 -14.43 7.65
C ALA A 661 9.57 -14.64 8.28
N PRO A 662 9.50 -15.03 9.57
CA PRO A 662 8.22 -15.39 10.23
C PRO A 662 7.27 -14.19 10.38
N PHE A 663 7.79 -12.97 10.25
CA PHE A 663 7.05 -11.72 10.40
C PHE A 663 6.60 -11.08 9.10
N ARG A 664 6.93 -11.67 7.94
CA ARG A 664 6.57 -11.15 6.61
C ARG A 664 5.07 -10.88 6.48
N THR A 665 4.25 -11.88 6.79
CA THR A 665 2.79 -11.79 6.65
C THR A 665 2.20 -10.73 7.57
N ILE A 666 2.75 -10.59 8.78
CA ILE A 666 2.27 -9.63 9.79
C ILE A 666 2.60 -8.20 9.36
N LEU A 667 3.83 -7.95 8.88
CA LEU A 667 4.24 -6.64 8.37
C LEU A 667 3.46 -6.27 7.11
N SER A 668 3.25 -7.22 6.18
CA SER A 668 2.40 -6.98 5.00
C SER A 668 0.97 -6.60 5.39
N ALA A 669 0.37 -7.29 6.37
CA ALA A 669 -0.96 -6.93 6.87
C ALA A 669 -0.98 -5.55 7.54
N GLY A 670 0.08 -5.19 8.27
CA GLY A 670 0.24 -3.84 8.83
C GLY A 670 0.34 -2.75 7.76
N VAL A 671 1.11 -2.98 6.70
CA VAL A 671 1.22 -2.06 5.55
C VAL A 671 -0.13 -1.88 4.86
N LEU A 672 -0.84 -2.98 4.58
CA LEU A 672 -2.18 -2.92 3.99
C LEU A 672 -3.16 -2.11 4.86
N ARG A 673 -3.12 -2.30 6.19
CA ARG A 673 -3.96 -1.53 7.11
C ARG A 673 -3.65 -0.02 7.07
N LEU A 674 -2.37 0.37 6.96
CA LEU A 674 -1.99 1.78 6.80
C LEU A 674 -2.50 2.37 5.48
N GLN A 675 -2.59 1.56 4.43
CA GLN A 675 -3.17 1.96 3.15
C GLN A 675 -4.70 2.09 3.26
N GLU A 676 -5.39 1.12 3.86
CA GLU A 676 -6.86 1.13 4.03
C GLU A 676 -7.36 2.26 4.94
N THR A 677 -6.60 2.59 5.99
CA THR A 677 -6.94 3.68 6.92
C THR A 677 -6.60 5.07 6.38
N GLY A 678 -5.91 5.17 5.24
CA GLY A 678 -5.46 6.44 4.65
C GLY A 678 -4.23 7.07 5.31
N GLN A 679 -3.72 6.52 6.41
CA GLN A 679 -2.52 7.02 7.10
C GLN A 679 -1.28 7.01 6.20
N MET A 680 -1.17 6.04 5.29
CA MET A 680 -0.08 6.00 4.32
C MET A 680 -0.07 7.23 3.39
N MET A 681 -1.26 7.68 2.99
CA MET A 681 -1.41 8.87 2.14
C MET A 681 -1.13 10.16 2.91
N GLU A 682 -1.57 10.25 4.17
CA GLU A 682 -1.29 11.38 5.06
C GLU A 682 0.23 11.54 5.28
N MET A 683 0.93 10.44 5.58
CA MET A 683 2.40 10.45 5.68
C MET A 683 3.05 10.87 4.35
N LYS A 684 2.55 10.39 3.20
CA LYS A 684 3.09 10.78 1.90
C LYS A 684 2.94 12.30 1.67
N ASP A 685 1.75 12.85 1.83
CA ASP A 685 1.51 14.29 1.62
C ASP A 685 2.38 15.15 2.57
N LYS A 686 2.51 14.72 3.83
CA LYS A 686 3.38 15.38 4.82
C LYS A 686 4.83 15.49 4.34
N TRP A 687 5.42 14.40 3.83
CA TRP A 687 6.84 14.36 3.45
C TRP A 687 7.13 14.89 2.04
N TRP A 688 6.20 14.74 1.09
CA TRP A 688 6.38 15.24 -0.27
C TRP A 688 6.06 16.73 -0.39
N LYS A 689 4.90 17.16 0.12
CA LYS A 689 4.33 18.51 -0.10
C LYS A 689 4.50 19.46 1.07
N ASN A 690 4.49 19.01 2.32
CA ASN A 690 4.45 19.95 3.46
C ASN A 690 5.81 20.20 4.12
N LYS A 691 6.72 19.22 4.11
CA LYS A 691 8.02 19.27 4.82
C LYS A 691 9.18 19.58 3.88
N ARG A 692 10.26 20.15 4.44
CA ARG A 692 11.56 20.36 3.75
C ARG A 692 11.41 21.05 2.38
N GLY A 693 10.62 22.13 2.33
CA GLY A 693 10.42 22.92 1.11
C GLY A 693 9.55 22.27 0.02
N GLY A 694 8.78 21.23 0.34
CA GLY A 694 7.72 20.75 -0.56
C GLY A 694 6.64 21.82 -0.76
N GLY A 695 5.90 21.75 -1.86
CA GLY A 695 4.84 22.71 -2.17
C GLY A 695 5.33 24.09 -2.59
N ALA A 696 6.65 24.30 -2.70
CA ALA A 696 7.24 25.57 -3.13
C ALA A 696 6.92 25.89 -4.61
N CYS A 697 6.67 24.85 -5.41
CA CYS A 697 6.34 24.94 -6.83
C CYS A 697 4.86 24.73 -7.15
N LEU A 698 4.01 24.70 -6.12
CA LEU A 698 2.60 25.00 -6.33
C LEU A 698 2.55 26.44 -6.84
N SER A 699 2.52 26.60 -8.15
CA SER A 699 2.01 27.82 -8.74
C SER A 699 0.69 28.06 -8.02
N GLU A 700 0.53 29.26 -7.45
CA GLU A 700 -0.80 29.83 -7.41
C GLU A 700 -1.31 29.65 -8.84
N SER A 701 -2.10 28.61 -9.05
CA SER A 701 -3.05 28.52 -10.14
C SER A 701 -4.14 29.56 -9.82
N SER A 702 -3.71 30.79 -9.53
CA SER A 702 -4.50 31.93 -9.89
C SER A 702 -4.65 31.78 -11.39
N SER A 703 -5.88 31.46 -11.73
CA SER A 703 -6.56 31.95 -12.91
C SER A 703 -6.47 33.49 -13.01
N ASP A 704 -5.30 34.08 -12.76
CA ASP A 704 -5.02 35.46 -13.09
C ASP A 704 -4.80 35.46 -14.58
N VAL A 705 -5.86 35.87 -15.28
CA VAL A 705 -5.79 36.30 -16.67
C VAL A 705 -4.58 37.21 -16.78
N SER A 706 -3.52 36.73 -17.41
CA SER A 706 -2.27 37.47 -17.52
C SER A 706 -2.55 38.79 -18.22
N GLU A 707 -2.15 39.90 -17.59
CA GLU A 707 -2.30 41.24 -18.17
C GLU A 707 -1.63 41.31 -19.55
N LEU A 708 -2.22 42.11 -20.44
CA LEU A 708 -1.74 42.25 -21.81
C LEU A 708 -0.47 43.10 -21.83
N GLY A 709 0.70 42.45 -21.81
CA GLY A 709 2.00 43.11 -21.87
C GLY A 709 2.34 43.75 -23.22
N MET A 710 3.32 44.65 -23.21
CA MET A 710 3.85 45.35 -24.41
C MET A 710 4.29 44.37 -25.51
N ASP A 711 4.81 43.21 -25.13
CA ASP A 711 5.27 42.17 -26.05
C ASP A 711 4.14 41.63 -26.96
N ASN A 712 2.88 41.68 -26.50
CA ASN A 712 1.74 41.21 -27.28
C ASN A 712 1.21 42.25 -28.27
N VAL A 713 1.41 43.55 -27.99
CA VAL A 713 0.80 44.68 -28.74
C VAL A 713 1.85 45.51 -29.51
N GLY A 714 3.14 45.25 -29.29
CA GLY A 714 4.23 46.03 -29.89
C GLY A 714 4.17 46.16 -31.42
N GLY A 715 3.70 45.13 -32.14
CA GLY A 715 3.52 45.21 -33.59
C GLY A 715 2.49 46.25 -34.04
N VAL A 716 1.45 46.49 -33.26
CA VAL A 716 0.41 47.48 -33.59
C VAL A 716 1.00 48.90 -33.54
N PHE A 717 1.82 49.19 -32.53
CA PHE A 717 2.53 50.46 -32.43
C PHE A 717 3.53 50.67 -33.57
N LEU A 718 4.22 49.60 -34.00
CA LEU A 718 5.13 49.66 -35.15
C LEU A 718 4.38 50.03 -36.44
N VAL A 719 3.22 49.42 -36.69
CA VAL A 719 2.38 49.75 -37.85
C VAL A 719 1.95 51.22 -37.83
N LEU A 720 1.56 51.75 -36.67
CA LEU A 720 1.20 53.17 -36.53
C LEU A 720 2.37 54.10 -36.90
N VAL A 721 3.56 53.86 -36.32
CA VAL A 721 4.75 54.69 -36.58
C VAL A 721 5.15 54.64 -38.06
N THR A 722 5.16 53.44 -38.65
CA THR A 722 5.49 53.28 -40.08
C THR A 722 4.45 53.94 -40.99
N GLY A 723 3.16 53.87 -40.65
CA GLY A 723 2.07 54.52 -41.37
C GLY A 723 2.18 56.05 -41.34
N CYS A 724 2.42 56.64 -40.16
CA CYS A 724 2.63 58.08 -40.03
C CYS A 724 3.87 58.56 -40.80
N ALA A 725 4.98 57.82 -40.73
CA ALA A 725 6.18 58.15 -41.47
C ALA A 725 5.95 58.11 -42.99
N LEU A 726 5.26 57.08 -43.49
CA LEU A 726 4.91 56.96 -44.90
C LEU A 726 3.97 58.09 -45.34
N ALA A 727 2.98 58.47 -44.53
CA ALA A 727 2.08 59.57 -44.82
C ALA A 727 2.83 60.91 -44.96
N ILE A 728 3.80 61.18 -44.07
CA ILE A 728 4.66 62.36 -44.16
C ILE A 728 5.49 62.33 -45.46
N LEU A 729 6.06 61.18 -45.82
CA LEU A 729 6.83 61.04 -47.07
C LEU A 729 5.96 61.25 -48.31
N ILE A 730 4.73 60.74 -48.31
CA ILE A 730 3.76 60.96 -49.39
C ILE A 730 3.40 62.45 -49.49
N ALA A 731 3.09 63.11 -48.37
CA ALA A 731 2.78 64.55 -48.35
C ALA A 731 3.95 65.41 -48.87
N LEU A 732 5.20 65.09 -48.47
CA LEU A 732 6.40 65.74 -49.01
C LEU A 732 6.58 65.47 -50.51
N GLY A 733 6.25 64.24 -50.96
CA GLY A 733 6.25 63.88 -52.37
C GLY A 733 5.19 64.63 -53.18
N GLU A 734 3.97 64.76 -52.65
CA GLU A 734 2.88 65.54 -53.25
C GLU A 734 3.25 67.01 -53.35
N LEU A 735 3.84 67.58 -52.30
CA LEU A 735 4.37 68.94 -52.31
C LEU A 735 5.45 69.10 -53.40
N ALA A 736 6.40 68.17 -53.48
CA ALA A 736 7.46 68.21 -54.49
C ALA A 736 6.91 68.08 -55.92
N ILE A 737 5.92 67.20 -56.14
CA ILE A 737 5.26 67.03 -57.44
C ILE A 737 4.43 68.27 -57.78
N HIS A 738 3.74 68.86 -56.81
CA HIS A 738 2.97 70.08 -56.99
C HIS A 738 3.89 71.22 -57.42
N VAL A 739 4.96 71.45 -56.66
CA VAL A 739 5.98 72.47 -56.98
C VAL A 739 6.62 72.20 -58.35
N HIS A 740 6.94 70.95 -58.69
CA HIS A 740 7.51 70.61 -59.99
C HIS A 740 6.54 70.89 -61.15
N ARG A 741 5.26 70.55 -61.00
CA ARG A 741 4.23 70.82 -62.01
C ARG A 741 3.96 72.31 -62.16
N THR A 742 3.95 73.07 -61.06
CA THR A 742 3.76 74.52 -61.08
C THR A 742 4.98 75.21 -61.71
N ALA A 743 6.20 74.87 -61.29
CA ALA A 743 7.43 75.38 -61.88
C ALA A 743 7.55 75.07 -63.38
N SER A 744 7.10 73.90 -63.83
CA SER A 744 7.08 73.52 -65.25
C SER A 744 5.96 74.21 -66.06
N LYS A 745 4.87 74.64 -65.44
CA LYS A 745 3.78 75.39 -66.11
C LYS A 745 4.08 76.89 -66.20
N GLU A 746 4.82 77.42 -65.22
CA GLU A 746 5.10 78.86 -65.08
C GLU A 746 6.54 79.24 -65.47
N ASP A 747 7.36 78.29 -65.95
CA ASP A 747 8.76 78.48 -66.37
C ASP A 747 9.68 79.07 -65.26
N LEU A 748 9.48 78.61 -64.01
CA LEU A 748 10.22 79.07 -62.82
C LEU A 748 11.25 78.04 -62.32
N SER A 749 12.23 78.50 -61.54
CA SER A 749 13.24 77.63 -60.91
C SER A 749 12.64 76.83 -59.75
N PHE A 750 12.72 75.48 -59.83
CA PHE A 750 12.19 74.56 -58.81
C PHE A 750 12.65 74.87 -57.38
N ARG A 751 13.90 75.32 -57.19
CA ARG A 751 14.46 75.61 -55.85
C ARG A 751 13.86 76.86 -55.22
N GLU A 752 13.51 77.86 -56.03
CA GLU A 752 12.95 79.12 -55.55
C GLU A 752 11.50 78.91 -55.11
N GLU A 753 10.72 78.20 -55.93
CA GLU A 753 9.33 77.87 -55.64
C GLU A 753 9.19 76.94 -54.42
N MET A 754 10.08 75.95 -54.28
CA MET A 754 10.08 75.07 -53.11
C MET A 754 10.42 75.83 -51.82
N LEU A 755 11.33 76.81 -51.89
CA LEU A 755 11.72 77.61 -50.73
C LEU A 755 10.62 78.60 -50.32
N GLU A 756 9.88 79.16 -51.28
CA GLU A 756 8.71 80.01 -51.02
C GLU A 756 7.55 79.22 -50.42
N GLU A 757 7.22 78.04 -50.95
CA GLU A 757 6.18 77.16 -50.41
C GLU A 757 6.52 76.68 -48.99
N LEU A 758 7.77 76.28 -48.73
CA LEU A 758 8.22 75.95 -47.39
C LEU A 758 8.14 77.16 -46.45
N ARG A 759 8.50 78.35 -46.93
CA ARG A 759 8.38 79.59 -46.14
C ARG A 759 6.92 79.89 -45.77
N PHE A 760 5.98 79.70 -46.69
CA PHE A 760 4.54 79.84 -46.42
C PHE A 760 4.06 78.82 -45.37
N ILE A 761 4.44 77.55 -45.51
CA ILE A 761 4.10 76.48 -44.54
C ILE A 761 4.68 76.78 -43.15
N PHE A 762 5.93 77.26 -43.07
CA PHE A 762 6.58 77.59 -41.79
C PHE A 762 6.12 78.91 -41.18
N GLN A 763 5.53 79.83 -41.97
CA GLN A 763 4.97 81.09 -41.48
C GLN A 763 3.59 80.91 -40.83
N GLY A 764 2.85 79.85 -41.20
CA GLY A 764 1.59 79.47 -40.53
C GLY A 764 0.44 80.47 -40.70
N ASP A 765 0.50 81.34 -41.70
CA ASP A 765 -0.41 82.48 -41.86
C ASP A 765 -1.63 82.09 -42.74
N GLY A 766 -2.67 81.54 -42.10
CA GLY A 766 -4.05 81.47 -42.59
C GLY A 766 -4.49 80.22 -43.37
N ASP A 767 -5.77 79.83 -43.19
CA ASP A 767 -6.44 78.69 -43.86
C ASP A 767 -6.75 78.93 -45.35
N VAL A 768 -6.34 80.07 -45.92
CA VAL A 768 -6.68 80.49 -47.28
C VAL A 768 -5.40 80.76 -48.08
N LYS A 769 -5.11 79.87 -49.04
CA LYS A 769 -3.99 80.02 -49.98
C LYS A 769 -4.43 80.87 -51.19
N PRO A 770 -3.82 82.05 -51.43
CA PRO A 770 -4.16 82.86 -52.60
C PRO A 770 -3.67 82.21 -53.90
N VAL A 771 -4.54 82.08 -54.90
CA VAL A 771 -4.19 81.59 -56.24
C VAL A 771 -3.39 82.67 -56.97
N ARG A 772 -2.14 82.39 -57.34
CA ARG A 772 -1.31 83.34 -58.11
C ARG A 772 -1.82 83.43 -59.55
N HIS A 773 -2.46 84.55 -59.89
CA HIS A 773 -2.57 84.97 -61.29
C HIS A 773 -1.25 85.63 -61.72
N LEU A 774 -0.75 85.23 -62.89
CA LEU A 774 0.36 85.81 -63.65
C LEU A 774 0.58 87.28 -63.32
N ARG A 775 1.80 87.62 -62.85
CA ARG A 775 2.28 88.99 -62.71
C ARG A 775 2.24 89.69 -64.08
N ILE A 776 1.13 90.34 -64.42
CA ILE A 776 1.12 91.43 -65.40
C ILE A 776 1.66 92.64 -64.65
N ARG A 777 2.88 92.98 -65.01
CA ARG A 777 3.56 94.25 -64.74
C ARG A 777 2.69 95.37 -65.31
N ASP A 778 2.10 96.21 -64.47
CA ASP A 778 1.94 97.63 -64.76
C ASP A 778 1.56 98.44 -63.51
N ASP A 779 2.19 99.61 -63.43
CA ASP A 779 2.14 100.61 -62.39
C ASP A 779 0.77 101.30 -62.28
N SER A 780 0.24 101.48 -61.06
CA SER A 780 -0.43 102.73 -60.63
C SER A 780 -0.92 102.68 -59.17
N ALA A 781 -0.27 103.50 -58.34
CA ALA A 781 -0.83 104.48 -57.42
C ALA A 781 -2.14 104.19 -56.64
N GLU A 782 -1.97 104.06 -55.31
CA GLU A 782 -2.53 104.95 -54.28
C GLU A 782 -4.05 105.07 -54.01
N THR A 783 -4.37 104.98 -52.70
CA THR A 783 -5.54 105.53 -51.95
C THR A 783 -6.87 104.76 -52.11
N GLU A 784 -7.66 104.39 -51.09
CA GLU A 784 -8.10 105.02 -49.82
C GLU A 784 -8.43 103.92 -48.77
N LYS A 785 -7.92 103.97 -47.53
CA LYS A 785 -8.48 104.59 -46.30
C LYS A 785 -9.81 104.02 -45.75
N LYS A 786 -9.68 103.38 -44.57
CA LYS A 786 -10.50 103.47 -43.33
C LYS A 786 -11.97 102.99 -43.43
N GLN A 787 -12.54 102.31 -42.45
CA GLN A 787 -12.63 102.75 -41.05
C GLN A 787 -13.20 101.65 -40.13
N ASP A 788 -12.63 101.57 -38.94
CA ASP A 788 -13.11 100.84 -37.75
C ASP A 788 -14.58 101.12 -37.40
N LEU A 789 -15.28 100.15 -36.79
CA LEU A 789 -15.72 100.21 -35.39
C LEU A 789 -16.53 98.95 -34.97
N GLY A 790 -16.17 98.37 -33.82
CA GLY A 790 -17.15 97.91 -32.81
C GLY A 790 -17.44 96.40 -32.70
N SER A 791 -16.67 95.70 -31.87
CA SER A 791 -17.19 94.64 -30.98
C SER A 791 -17.84 95.28 -29.73
N PRO A 792 -18.50 94.55 -28.80
CA PRO A 792 -18.92 93.14 -28.74
C PRO A 792 -20.47 93.04 -28.50
N GLU A 793 -21.16 91.91 -28.43
CA GLU A 793 -21.21 90.91 -27.35
C GLU A 793 -22.27 89.84 -27.74
N ASP A 794 -21.90 88.57 -27.54
CA ASP A 794 -22.67 87.49 -26.93
C ASP A 794 -24.17 87.29 -27.23
N SER A 795 -24.44 86.21 -27.99
CA SER A 795 -25.27 85.01 -27.67
C SER A 795 -26.65 85.21 -26.99
N PRO A 796 -27.71 84.44 -27.33
CA PRO A 796 -27.65 82.98 -27.20
C PRO A 796 -28.47 82.12 -28.17
N GLU A 797 -28.08 80.84 -28.16
CA GLU A 797 -28.89 79.61 -28.22
C GLU A 797 -30.25 79.65 -28.93
N ILE A 798 -30.43 78.71 -29.87
CA ILE A 798 -31.62 77.85 -29.97
C ILE A 798 -31.37 76.71 -30.99
N ILE A 799 -31.37 75.49 -30.45
CA ILE A 799 -32.09 74.29 -30.92
C ILE A 799 -31.53 73.46 -32.10
N ASP A 800 -31.60 72.15 -31.81
CA ASP A 800 -31.55 70.91 -32.63
C ASP A 800 -30.20 70.31 -33.04
#